data_AF-A0A9E2M4B7-F1
#
_entry.id   AF-A0A9E2M4B7-F1
#
_cell.length_a   1.000
_cell.length_b   1.000
_cell.length_c   1.000
_cell.angle_alpha   90.00
_cell.angle_beta   90.00
_cell.angle_gamma   90.00
#
_symmetry.space_group_name_H-M   'P 1'
#
loop_
_entity.id
_entity.type
_entity.pdbx_description
1 polymer ?
#
loop_
_entity_poly.entity_id
_entity_poly.type
_entity_poly.pdbx_seq_one_letter_code
_entity_poly.pdbx_strand_id
1 'polypeptide(L)'
;MNRSFSLIFVLTLILMLLAVGPAMATDNAPAAKAQKLMIRQMDGSEDSPVGNGGPLLGSSSFAPGPQPPGDTVGITRYEFQKNGSMGRQIAYTPSLSGSPYVHFIWMKSPGTAGFRHINYNARNLTNGAWAHSSGASGGTEVSGNNGGYTTIDVTSSGAAVGAWHEGPAAALYRTRSGPDSSPPNGTFATVFSPSPSNLAIPNCQDFASGTQEGDAYIWPAVEYQLTSGLDEVIHLVSTESPPETVQGEYWKSLIYYRYVNGEFDKCTAGDSVGLYIETTYDIAGVVRSDPNPTRDNVAIVYLKPLTLDLTQLPCTTWTTFANEVYYIESTNGGANWGVPVNVTNYSDGGANNYEDARLWANNEVSAIYDSAGVLHIIWVTPDKDMEDNPCQPLFRSSMWHWSNDQAPGVNISQVLDATGVTGFCSQGIGAGLGAISKVNISECYTGSSELLYVMFTQFGVEATEGGGQLNCGDCSNGGYANGDIMITASSDGGITWGPDGSLPEHDTTSTAGTGTPVKKGTTVDLTNTWTDDCLGGDCHNENFGSMAKYSVDEVHIMYVDDNDAGSFIQEEGTETDNAMKYMTYDCFSPEPIFDYATGAQSYDLVVSPNDSTGCTIGVTTTFELRLTNNGNVPIGFTLTPNQGWISPATTSGSITAGIDATHTITVTIGPVAAEGNYSGTIAVSLTSSAGSANFDVNISLRARCQYYADEYSDPYLSTQCWSVAVWNVGRAGLAAASALGNMYWFEDSVDLMYDEGVVITYADDPSQTYFSFFDGSDDNVYFEGASVLTLESHSNYDYAKGEFITPDKVVRGVAEYYVPTHPDTCVLIERVTFINHADTTIRIHIGEGIDWDIPDGADGSDNRSGADGTGQYVYQYGPIADPQQDYYGGAAFSHEIAGAIVLENDIWVYPNSGYVPADIGNLLTTLSGFTASDPDSIEDLNSFYAVCQDLEIEPGKSITVCKVKTSSLTGKTDFDNLIAKGRLWIAANGLSCPGCAGIICLEGDADGSTGVDIDDVVYLIAYIFTGGPPPVAAVCCGDADGSGGVDIDDVVYLIAYIFTGGPAPIYSC
;
A
#
# COMPACT_ATOMS: atom_id res chain seq x y z
N MET A 1 73.92 -47.67 -20.85
CA MET A 1 72.72 -48.02 -21.65
C MET A 1 71.74 -48.65 -20.67
N ASN A 2 70.54 -48.15 -20.34
CA ASN A 2 69.60 -47.20 -20.94
C ASN A 2 68.92 -46.38 -19.82
N ARG A 3 68.78 -45.06 -19.98
CA ARG A 3 67.50 -44.31 -20.17
C ARG A 3 66.37 -44.65 -19.17
N SER A 4 66.13 -43.71 -18.23
CA SER A 4 64.85 -43.51 -17.52
C SER A 4 64.75 -42.09 -16.96
N PHE A 5 63.51 -41.61 -16.81
CA PHE A 5 63.00 -40.47 -16.02
C PHE A 5 62.86 -39.06 -16.63
N SER A 6 61.59 -38.76 -16.91
CA SER A 6 60.74 -37.59 -16.63
C SER A 6 61.25 -36.36 -15.87
N LEU A 7 60.42 -35.30 -15.96
CA LEU A 7 60.38 -33.99 -15.29
C LEU A 7 61.02 -32.84 -16.09
N ILE A 8 60.23 -31.87 -16.58
CA ILE A 8 59.65 -30.75 -15.80
C ILE A 8 60.80 -29.97 -15.17
N PHE A 9 61.45 -29.13 -15.97
CA PHE A 9 62.33 -28.04 -15.55
C PHE A 9 62.45 -27.11 -16.77
N VAL A 10 62.63 -25.81 -16.54
CA VAL A 10 62.77 -24.72 -17.54
C VAL A 10 61.50 -23.94 -17.88
N LEU A 11 60.62 -23.73 -16.90
CA LEU A 11 59.89 -22.44 -16.77
C LEU A 11 60.08 -21.82 -15.37
N THR A 12 61.16 -22.19 -14.69
CA THR A 12 61.46 -21.91 -13.27
C THR A 12 62.69 -21.02 -13.12
N LEU A 13 62.78 -19.92 -13.88
CA LEU A 13 63.88 -18.96 -13.72
C LEU A 13 63.51 -17.52 -14.11
N ILE A 14 62.27 -17.10 -13.85
CA ILE A 14 61.88 -15.67 -13.71
C ILE A 14 61.18 -15.42 -12.35
N LEU A 15 61.33 -16.36 -11.40
CA LEU A 15 61.10 -16.10 -9.98
C LEU A 15 62.44 -16.21 -9.25
N MET A 16 62.74 -15.21 -8.43
CA MET A 16 63.93 -15.05 -7.56
C MET A 16 65.10 -14.21 -8.11
N LEU A 17 64.98 -12.89 -7.96
CA LEU A 17 66.03 -11.93 -7.57
C LEU A 17 65.30 -10.58 -7.45
N LEU A 18 64.83 -10.13 -6.28
CA LEU A 18 65.64 -9.65 -5.16
C LEU A 18 64.80 -9.59 -3.87
N ALA A 19 65.45 -9.95 -2.76
CA ALA A 19 64.95 -9.96 -1.39
C ALA A 19 65.06 -8.59 -0.69
N VAL A 20 64.24 -8.39 0.35
CA VAL A 20 64.50 -7.81 1.70
C VAL A 20 63.18 -7.25 2.25
N GLY A 21 62.62 -7.84 3.32
CA GLY A 21 61.54 -7.25 4.13
C GLY A 21 62.06 -6.17 5.10
N PRO A 22 61.24 -5.54 5.97
CA PRO A 22 59.97 -6.02 6.52
C PRO A 22 58.83 -4.97 6.66
N ALA A 23 57.70 -5.43 7.21
CA ALA A 23 56.65 -4.69 7.95
C ALA A 23 55.36 -4.27 7.20
N MET A 24 54.30 -5.02 7.51
CA MET A 24 52.93 -4.58 7.82
C MET A 24 52.24 -3.58 6.87
N ALA A 25 51.35 -4.12 6.04
CA ALA A 25 50.03 -3.54 5.80
C ALA A 25 49.05 -4.70 5.58
N THR A 26 47.92 -4.59 6.26
CA THR A 26 46.80 -5.52 6.30
C THR A 26 46.07 -5.57 4.95
N ASP A 27 46.15 -6.68 4.23
CA ASP A 27 45.18 -6.99 3.16
C ASP A 27 43.90 -7.54 3.82
N ASN A 28 43.11 -6.62 4.40
CA ASN A 28 41.67 -6.82 4.61
C ASN A 28 40.94 -6.15 3.44
N ALA A 29 41.01 -6.77 2.26
CA ALA A 29 40.07 -6.46 1.19
C ALA A 29 39.15 -7.68 1.07
N PRO A 30 37.87 -7.60 1.47
CA PRO A 30 36.93 -8.68 1.23
C PRO A 30 36.85 -8.89 -0.29
N ALA A 31 37.04 -10.13 -0.73
CA ALA A 31 36.80 -10.53 -2.10
C ALA A 31 35.36 -10.12 -2.47
N ALA A 32 35.19 -9.32 -3.52
CA ALA A 32 33.89 -8.97 -4.07
C ALA A 32 33.11 -10.27 -4.34
N LYS A 33 32.14 -10.57 -3.47
CA LYS A 33 31.20 -11.68 -3.67
C LYS A 33 30.19 -11.21 -4.70
N ALA A 34 29.98 -12.02 -5.74
CA ALA A 34 28.90 -11.82 -6.69
C ALA A 34 27.56 -11.78 -5.94
N GLN A 35 26.81 -10.71 -6.15
CA GLN A 35 25.47 -10.49 -5.61
C GLN A 35 24.55 -11.66 -6.00
N LYS A 36 23.87 -12.26 -5.03
CA LYS A 36 22.76 -13.17 -5.30
C LYS A 36 21.55 -12.33 -5.66
N LEU A 37 21.34 -12.21 -6.96
CA LEU A 37 20.11 -11.78 -7.58
C LEU A 37 19.00 -12.80 -7.25
N MET A 38 17.93 -12.39 -6.56
CA MET A 38 16.65 -13.10 -6.67
C MET A 38 15.94 -12.56 -7.91
N ILE A 39 15.91 -13.37 -8.97
CA ILE A 39 15.03 -13.17 -10.13
C ILE A 39 13.74 -13.95 -9.86
N ARG A 40 12.57 -13.31 -9.94
CA ARG A 40 11.37 -13.98 -10.49
C ARG A 40 11.04 -13.38 -11.85
N GLN A 41 11.02 -14.27 -12.84
CA GLN A 41 10.64 -14.03 -14.21
C GLN A 41 9.09 -14.04 -14.25
N MET A 42 8.45 -12.91 -14.58
CA MET A 42 7.07 -12.93 -15.08
C MET A 42 7.14 -13.37 -16.55
N ASP A 43 7.08 -14.67 -16.76
CA ASP A 43 6.88 -15.30 -18.06
C ASP A 43 5.41 -15.68 -18.11
N GLY A 44 4.66 -14.95 -18.92
CA GLY A 44 3.35 -15.36 -19.41
C GLY A 44 3.51 -16.00 -20.78
N SER A 45 3.82 -17.29 -20.84
CA SER A 45 3.31 -18.20 -21.86
C SER A 45 3.75 -19.63 -21.57
N GLU A 46 2.83 -20.56 -21.29
CA GLU A 46 2.85 -21.86 -21.94
C GLU A 46 1.43 -22.42 -22.07
N ASP A 47 0.98 -22.51 -23.32
CA ASP A 47 -0.10 -23.37 -23.79
C ASP A 47 0.19 -24.84 -23.42
N SER A 48 -0.86 -25.52 -22.94
CA SER A 48 -1.02 -26.98 -22.71
C SER A 48 -0.50 -27.87 -23.87
N PRO A 49 -0.17 -29.18 -23.69
CA PRO A 49 -1.18 -30.20 -23.33
C PRO A 49 -0.70 -31.53 -22.67
N VAL A 50 -1.60 -32.22 -21.95
CA VAL A 50 -1.92 -33.68 -21.87
C VAL A 50 -2.75 -33.84 -20.57
N GLY A 51 -3.97 -34.36 -20.47
CA GLY A 51 -4.75 -35.28 -21.30
C GLY A 51 -5.43 -36.31 -20.37
N ASN A 52 -6.73 -36.13 -20.15
CA ASN A 52 -7.78 -37.09 -19.73
C ASN A 52 -7.87 -37.66 -18.30
N GLY A 53 -8.99 -37.28 -17.63
CA GLY A 53 -9.74 -38.12 -16.69
C GLY A 53 -10.62 -37.34 -15.70
N GLY A 54 -11.79 -36.81 -16.12
CA GLY A 54 -12.75 -36.14 -15.20
C GLY A 54 -13.58 -37.11 -14.34
N PRO A 55 -14.70 -36.68 -13.71
CA PRO A 55 -15.03 -35.37 -13.14
C PRO A 55 -15.39 -35.49 -11.63
N LEU A 56 -15.02 -34.52 -10.79
CA LEU A 56 -15.67 -34.30 -9.48
C LEU A 56 -15.76 -32.81 -9.18
N LEU A 57 -16.99 -32.31 -9.35
CA LEU A 57 -17.67 -31.18 -8.74
C LEU A 57 -16.91 -30.36 -7.67
N GLY A 58 -16.78 -29.06 -7.93
CA GLY A 58 -16.95 -27.97 -6.96
C GLY A 58 -15.79 -27.65 -6.01
N SER A 59 -14.94 -26.70 -6.40
CA SER A 59 -14.29 -25.76 -5.48
C SER A 59 -13.84 -24.53 -6.26
N SER A 60 -14.31 -23.36 -5.85
CA SER A 60 -13.86 -22.05 -6.29
C SER A 60 -12.34 -21.95 -6.22
N SER A 61 -11.70 -21.66 -7.33
CA SER A 61 -10.26 -21.39 -7.38
C SER A 61 -10.00 -19.98 -6.88
N PHE A 62 -9.62 -19.85 -5.61
CA PHE A 62 -8.91 -18.68 -5.10
C PHE A 62 -7.55 -18.60 -5.82
N ALA A 63 -7.19 -17.43 -6.35
CA ALA A 63 -5.82 -17.20 -6.80
C ALA A 63 -4.94 -17.05 -5.54
N PRO A 64 -3.88 -17.86 -5.34
CA PRO A 64 -3.03 -17.72 -4.17
C PRO A 64 -2.32 -16.36 -4.20
N GLY A 65 -2.35 -15.64 -3.06
CA GLY A 65 -1.60 -14.41 -2.85
C GLY A 65 -0.07 -14.60 -2.99
N PRO A 66 0.72 -13.52 -2.86
CA PRO A 66 2.17 -13.64 -2.81
C PRO A 66 2.59 -14.67 -1.75
N GLN A 67 3.59 -15.48 -2.04
CA GLN A 67 4.06 -16.52 -1.12
C GLN A 67 5.08 -15.92 -0.14
N PRO A 68 5.02 -16.28 1.15
CA PRO A 68 5.92 -15.71 2.14
C PRO A 68 7.38 -16.07 1.87
N PRO A 69 8.31 -15.09 2.00
CA PRO A 69 9.71 -15.24 1.62
C PRO A 69 10.49 -16.22 2.50
N GLY A 70 11.73 -16.50 2.10
CA GLY A 70 12.66 -17.30 2.89
C GLY A 70 12.65 -18.80 2.61
N ASP A 71 13.69 -19.47 3.11
CA ASP A 71 13.90 -20.91 2.97
C ASP A 71 13.22 -21.67 4.11
N THR A 72 12.59 -22.81 3.81
CA THR A 72 11.99 -23.67 4.84
C THR A 72 13.07 -24.35 5.69
N VAL A 73 13.10 -24.01 6.98
CA VAL A 73 13.94 -24.63 8.02
C VAL A 73 13.43 -26.04 8.37
N GLY A 74 12.10 -26.15 8.45
CA GLY A 74 11.35 -27.35 8.80
C GLY A 74 9.86 -27.05 8.87
N ILE A 75 9.06 -28.00 9.38
CA ILE A 75 7.60 -27.88 9.49
C ILE A 75 7.17 -28.06 10.95
N THR A 76 6.09 -27.39 11.34
CA THR A 76 5.34 -27.60 12.57
C THR A 76 3.84 -27.76 12.31
N ARG A 77 3.16 -28.55 13.16
CA ARG A 77 1.69 -28.57 13.31
C ARG A 77 1.28 -28.08 14.71
N TYR A 78 2.19 -27.34 15.32
CA TYR A 78 2.08 -26.75 16.63
C TYR A 78 2.74 -25.38 16.52
N GLU A 79 2.02 -24.47 15.89
CA GLU A 79 2.37 -23.09 15.55
C GLU A 79 2.47 -22.20 16.78
N PHE A 80 1.73 -22.52 17.84
CA PHE A 80 1.73 -21.79 19.09
C PHE A 80 3.05 -21.93 19.89
N GLN A 81 4.08 -21.16 19.51
CA GLN A 81 5.43 -21.29 20.07
C GLN A 81 5.53 -20.79 21.53
N LYS A 82 4.92 -19.64 21.85
CA LYS A 82 4.91 -19.02 23.19
C LYS A 82 3.77 -18.00 23.39
N ASN A 83 3.17 -17.98 24.60
CA ASN A 83 2.12 -17.03 24.99
C ASN A 83 2.60 -15.64 25.42
N GLY A 84 3.87 -15.50 25.82
CA GLY A 84 4.48 -14.21 26.21
C GLY A 84 5.75 -13.97 25.42
N SER A 85 6.76 -13.33 26.04
CA SER A 85 8.07 -13.08 25.41
C SER A 85 8.64 -14.30 24.68
N MET A 86 8.83 -14.16 23.37
CA MET A 86 9.34 -15.23 22.49
C MET A 86 10.69 -15.79 22.95
N GLY A 87 11.57 -14.94 23.46
CA GLY A 87 12.99 -15.27 23.58
C GLY A 87 13.64 -15.40 22.20
N ARG A 88 14.71 -16.21 22.10
CA ARG A 88 15.43 -16.45 20.85
C ARG A 88 15.22 -17.89 20.39
N GLN A 89 14.77 -18.07 19.16
CA GLN A 89 14.65 -19.38 18.50
C GLN A 89 15.64 -19.56 17.35
N ILE A 90 16.40 -18.51 17.04
CA ILE A 90 17.45 -18.46 16.04
C ILE A 90 18.72 -17.87 16.67
N ALA A 91 19.88 -18.43 16.33
CA ALA A 91 21.18 -17.93 16.77
C ALA A 91 22.22 -17.99 15.65
N TYR A 92 22.91 -16.87 15.42
CA TYR A 92 24.02 -16.77 14.47
C TYR A 92 25.35 -17.04 15.17
N THR A 93 26.25 -17.75 14.49
CA THR A 93 27.65 -17.88 14.90
C THR A 93 28.57 -17.62 13.71
N PRO A 94 29.58 -16.74 13.84
CA PRO A 94 30.50 -16.43 12.75
C PRO A 94 31.49 -17.57 12.48
N SER A 95 31.70 -18.49 13.43
CA SER A 95 32.64 -19.59 13.28
C SER A 95 32.31 -20.79 14.16
N LEU A 96 31.72 -21.81 13.55
CA LEU A 96 31.69 -23.19 14.03
C LEU A 96 32.58 -24.04 13.10
N SER A 97 33.64 -24.63 13.64
CA SER A 97 34.65 -25.38 12.86
C SER A 97 35.22 -24.62 11.64
N GLY A 98 35.32 -23.29 11.74
CA GLY A 98 35.85 -22.43 10.67
C GLY A 98 34.85 -22.06 9.58
N SER A 99 33.54 -22.24 9.79
CA SER A 99 32.49 -21.71 8.91
C SER A 99 31.40 -21.01 9.71
N PRO A 100 30.78 -19.94 9.18
CA PRO A 100 29.59 -19.35 9.78
C PRO A 100 28.37 -20.27 9.69
N TYR A 101 27.58 -20.29 10.76
CA TYR A 101 26.34 -21.05 10.86
C TYR A 101 25.22 -20.20 11.44
N VAL A 102 23.99 -20.55 11.07
CA VAL A 102 22.78 -20.12 11.76
C VAL A 102 22.08 -21.36 12.31
N HIS A 103 21.70 -21.31 13.58
CA HIS A 103 21.05 -22.39 14.31
C HIS A 103 19.57 -22.03 14.55
N PHE A 104 18.71 -23.04 14.47
CA PHE A 104 17.26 -22.89 14.60
C PHE A 104 16.72 -23.92 15.58
N ILE A 105 15.79 -23.51 16.44
CA ILE A 105 15.09 -24.41 17.37
C ILE A 105 13.60 -24.03 17.43
N TRP A 106 12.70 -25.00 17.32
CA TRP A 106 11.26 -24.73 17.33
C TRP A 106 10.47 -25.90 17.91
N MET A 107 9.20 -25.66 18.23
CA MET A 107 8.27 -26.70 18.65
C MET A 107 7.63 -27.37 17.44
N LYS A 108 7.49 -28.69 17.48
CA LYS A 108 6.88 -29.49 16.41
C LYS A 108 6.01 -30.58 17.01
N SER A 109 4.89 -30.87 16.35
CA SER A 109 4.16 -32.12 16.54
C SER A 109 4.51 -33.13 15.42
N PRO A 110 5.00 -34.35 15.74
CA PRO A 110 5.27 -35.40 14.75
C PRO A 110 4.01 -36.14 14.26
N GLY A 111 2.81 -35.76 14.72
CA GLY A 111 1.51 -36.33 14.36
C GLY A 111 0.37 -35.32 14.58
N THR A 112 -0.82 -35.77 14.99
CA THR A 112 -1.90 -34.84 15.43
C THR A 112 -1.43 -34.04 16.64
N ALA A 113 -1.76 -32.75 16.73
CA ALA A 113 -1.17 -31.73 17.62
C ALA A 113 -1.19 -31.96 19.16
N GLY A 114 -1.47 -33.17 19.65
CA GLY A 114 -1.42 -33.54 21.06
C GLY A 114 -0.04 -33.87 21.62
N PHE A 115 0.94 -34.27 20.79
CA PHE A 115 2.32 -34.52 21.24
C PHE A 115 3.27 -33.46 20.70
N ARG A 116 3.90 -32.70 21.58
CA ARG A 116 4.90 -31.68 21.21
C ARG A 116 6.32 -32.16 21.49
N HIS A 117 7.22 -31.86 20.58
CA HIS A 117 8.66 -32.11 20.66
C HIS A 117 9.41 -30.86 20.22
N ILE A 118 10.70 -30.78 20.56
CA ILE A 118 11.59 -29.74 20.08
C ILE A 118 12.37 -30.26 18.88
N ASN A 119 12.40 -29.48 17.81
CA ASN A 119 13.22 -29.74 16.64
C ASN A 119 14.31 -28.68 16.51
N TYR A 120 15.42 -29.11 15.91
CA TYR A 120 16.60 -28.32 15.67
C TYR A 120 17.08 -28.48 14.23
N ASN A 121 17.61 -27.41 13.66
CA ASN A 121 18.35 -27.45 12.41
C ASN A 121 19.46 -26.39 12.42
N ALA A 122 20.37 -26.47 11.47
CA ALA A 122 21.36 -25.42 11.26
C ALA A 122 21.69 -25.27 9.78
N ARG A 123 22.08 -24.07 9.36
CA ARG A 123 22.48 -23.74 8.00
C ARG A 123 23.93 -23.27 7.99
N ASN A 124 24.77 -23.90 7.18
CA ASN A 124 26.12 -23.42 6.90
C ASN A 124 26.03 -22.29 5.87
N LEU A 125 26.46 -21.08 6.25
CA LEU A 125 26.35 -19.91 5.37
C LEU A 125 27.45 -19.85 4.28
N THR A 126 28.53 -20.62 4.41
CA THR A 126 29.58 -20.70 3.39
C THR A 126 29.12 -21.41 2.13
N ASN A 127 28.39 -22.53 2.29
CA ASN A 127 27.96 -23.38 1.17
C ASN A 127 26.43 -23.47 1.02
N GLY A 128 25.67 -22.85 1.92
CA GLY A 128 24.21 -22.85 1.94
C GLY A 128 23.56 -24.16 2.41
N ALA A 129 24.34 -25.15 2.84
CA ALA A 129 23.83 -26.48 3.18
C ALA A 129 23.15 -26.53 4.55
N TRP A 130 22.04 -27.24 4.63
CA TRP A 130 21.38 -27.61 5.88
C TRP A 130 22.12 -28.77 6.56
N ALA A 131 22.29 -28.70 7.88
CA ALA A 131 22.88 -29.78 8.68
C ALA A 131 22.04 -31.06 8.63
N HIS A 132 20.72 -30.91 8.58
CA HIS A 132 19.77 -32.01 8.52
C HIS A 132 18.90 -31.92 7.26
N SER A 133 19.44 -32.39 6.14
CA SER A 133 18.74 -32.46 4.85
C SER A 133 18.24 -33.90 4.55
N SER A 134 17.05 -34.28 5.05
CA SER A 134 16.34 -35.47 4.55
C SER A 134 14.88 -35.56 5.03
N GLY A 135 13.93 -35.52 4.09
CA GLY A 135 12.52 -35.87 4.31
C GLY A 135 11.59 -34.67 4.45
N ALA A 136 10.29 -34.89 4.22
CA ALA A 136 9.22 -33.90 3.98
C ALA A 136 8.95 -32.88 5.12
N SER A 137 9.87 -32.62 6.06
CA SER A 137 9.64 -31.72 7.21
C SER A 137 10.87 -31.03 7.83
N GLY A 138 12.10 -31.19 7.32
CA GLY A 138 13.33 -30.54 7.85
C GLY A 138 13.68 -30.79 9.33
N GLY A 139 14.96 -30.65 9.70
CA GLY A 139 15.43 -30.71 11.10
C GLY A 139 15.54 -32.10 11.75
N THR A 140 15.95 -32.11 13.03
CA THR A 140 16.07 -33.29 13.88
C THR A 140 15.43 -33.04 15.24
N GLU A 141 14.76 -34.06 15.79
CA GLU A 141 14.12 -33.99 17.10
C GLU A 141 15.16 -34.10 18.23
N VAL A 142 15.08 -33.22 19.23
CA VAL A 142 16.11 -33.11 20.30
C VAL A 142 15.56 -33.26 21.72
N SER A 143 14.24 -33.24 21.89
CA SER A 143 13.56 -33.51 23.15
C SER A 143 12.81 -34.83 23.11
N GLY A 144 12.49 -35.40 24.27
CA GLY A 144 11.41 -36.37 24.40
C GLY A 144 10.03 -35.70 24.34
N ASN A 145 9.01 -36.47 24.71
CA ASN A 145 7.62 -36.04 24.63
C ASN A 145 7.31 -34.82 25.50
N ASN A 146 6.36 -34.03 25.02
CA ASN A 146 5.83 -32.83 25.66
C ASN A 146 6.85 -31.69 25.82
N GLY A 147 7.87 -31.68 24.94
CA GLY A 147 8.85 -30.60 24.80
C GLY A 147 8.20 -29.28 24.36
N GLY A 148 8.51 -28.16 25.00
CA GLY A 148 7.95 -26.87 24.58
C GLY A 148 8.71 -25.63 25.06
N TYR A 149 8.32 -24.48 24.50
CA TYR A 149 8.76 -23.13 24.86
C TYR A 149 10.28 -23.00 24.79
N THR A 150 10.81 -23.41 23.65
CA THR A 150 12.25 -23.55 23.43
C THR A 150 12.92 -22.22 23.13
N THR A 151 14.17 -22.08 23.58
CA THR A 151 15.06 -20.97 23.23
C THR A 151 16.48 -21.48 22.93
N ILE A 152 17.29 -20.68 22.24
CA ILE A 152 18.64 -21.02 21.81
C ILE A 152 19.60 -19.83 21.96
N ASP A 153 20.86 -20.14 22.27
CA ASP A 153 22.02 -19.26 22.09
C ASP A 153 23.19 -20.09 21.54
N VAL A 154 24.39 -19.52 21.44
CA VAL A 154 25.59 -20.23 20.98
C VAL A 154 26.77 -20.08 21.94
N THR A 155 27.56 -21.13 22.07
CA THR A 155 28.83 -21.08 22.80
C THR A 155 29.87 -20.23 22.07
N SER A 156 30.98 -19.89 22.73
CA SER A 156 32.11 -19.21 22.08
C SER A 156 32.78 -20.04 20.97
N SER A 157 32.54 -21.36 20.94
CA SER A 157 33.00 -22.25 19.86
C SER A 157 31.97 -22.44 18.73
N GLY A 158 30.81 -21.77 18.83
CA GLY A 158 29.73 -21.82 17.86
C GLY A 158 28.80 -23.03 18.00
N ALA A 159 28.87 -23.78 19.11
CA ALA A 159 27.92 -24.85 19.37
C ALA A 159 26.59 -24.26 19.86
N ALA A 160 25.46 -24.71 19.33
CA ALA A 160 24.13 -24.32 19.82
C ALA A 160 23.95 -24.69 21.31
N VAL A 161 23.34 -23.82 22.11
CA VAL A 161 22.89 -24.07 23.48
C VAL A 161 21.38 -23.94 23.50
N GLY A 162 20.67 -25.05 23.65
CA GLY A 162 19.21 -25.05 23.69
C GLY A 162 18.67 -25.07 25.11
N ALA A 163 17.46 -24.54 25.31
CA ALA A 163 16.67 -24.74 26.51
C ALA A 163 15.19 -24.90 26.20
N TRP A 164 14.53 -25.85 26.85
CA TRP A 164 13.10 -26.11 26.72
C TRP A 164 12.57 -26.77 27.99
N HIS A 165 11.25 -26.80 28.20
CA HIS A 165 10.70 -27.70 29.21
C HIS A 165 10.38 -29.06 28.61
N GLU A 166 10.50 -30.12 29.40
CA GLU A 166 10.18 -31.48 29.00
C GLU A 166 9.64 -32.26 30.22
N GLY A 167 8.68 -33.16 30.00
CA GLY A 167 8.11 -34.01 31.05
C GLY A 167 8.50 -35.47 30.83
N PRO A 168 9.10 -36.19 31.80
CA PRO A 168 9.30 -37.63 31.66
C PRO A 168 7.98 -38.37 31.86
N ALA A 169 7.84 -39.57 31.28
CA ALA A 169 6.65 -40.43 31.34
C ALA A 169 6.16 -40.84 32.76
N ALA A 170 6.77 -40.31 33.84
CA ALA A 170 6.42 -40.57 35.23
C ALA A 170 6.74 -39.40 36.21
N ALA A 171 7.02 -38.16 35.75
CA ALA A 171 7.29 -37.02 36.64
C ALA A 171 6.86 -35.66 36.07
N LEU A 172 6.91 -34.63 36.92
CA LEU A 172 6.62 -33.23 36.64
C LEU A 172 7.49 -32.65 35.51
N TYR A 173 6.93 -31.72 34.73
CA TYR A 173 7.68 -30.93 33.72
C TYR A 173 8.86 -30.20 34.34
N ARG A 174 9.99 -30.12 33.64
CA ARG A 174 11.15 -29.36 34.08
C ARG A 174 11.90 -28.74 32.91
N THR A 175 12.56 -27.62 33.20
CA THR A 175 13.52 -27.02 32.28
C THR A 175 14.71 -27.95 32.05
N ARG A 176 15.10 -28.07 30.78
CA ARG A 176 16.24 -28.84 30.28
C ARG A 176 17.08 -27.90 29.43
N SER A 177 18.39 -27.89 29.64
CA SER A 177 19.30 -27.05 28.85
C SER A 177 20.71 -27.61 28.78
N GLY A 178 21.43 -27.27 27.71
CA GLY A 178 22.83 -27.61 27.50
C GLY A 178 23.28 -27.38 26.06
N PRO A 179 24.59 -27.52 25.77
CA PRO A 179 25.14 -27.33 24.44
C PRO A 179 24.96 -28.57 23.54
N ASP A 180 24.94 -28.38 22.22
CA ASP A 180 25.12 -29.43 21.23
C ASP A 180 26.54 -30.00 21.39
N SER A 181 26.60 -31.25 21.83
CA SER A 181 27.85 -31.96 22.11
C SER A 181 28.55 -32.46 20.84
N SER A 182 27.89 -32.40 19.69
CA SER A 182 28.44 -32.78 18.40
C SER A 182 27.94 -31.82 17.32
N PRO A 183 28.28 -30.52 17.40
CA PRO A 183 27.68 -29.49 16.56
C PRO A 183 28.07 -29.66 15.08
N PRO A 184 27.17 -29.37 14.13
CA PRO A 184 25.79 -28.93 14.31
C PRO A 184 24.76 -30.09 14.19
N ASN A 185 24.97 -31.23 14.85
CA ASN A 185 24.13 -32.43 14.66
C ASN A 185 22.87 -32.49 15.55
N GLY A 186 22.63 -31.52 16.42
CA GLY A 186 21.45 -31.49 17.30
C GLY A 186 21.53 -32.47 18.47
N THR A 187 22.73 -32.93 18.87
CA THR A 187 22.89 -33.86 20.00
C THR A 187 23.21 -33.09 21.27
N PHE A 188 22.19 -32.52 21.90
CA PHE A 188 22.35 -31.66 23.07
C PHE A 188 22.69 -32.44 24.35
N ALA A 189 23.85 -32.16 24.96
CA ALA A 189 24.28 -32.67 26.26
C ALA A 189 23.59 -31.90 27.41
N THR A 190 22.27 -32.02 27.46
CA THR A 190 21.44 -31.27 28.39
C THR A 190 21.27 -31.93 29.74
N VAL A 191 21.08 -31.10 30.75
CA VAL A 191 20.75 -31.48 32.12
C VAL A 191 19.40 -30.89 32.52
N PHE A 192 18.68 -31.58 33.41
CA PHE A 192 17.48 -31.02 34.02
C PHE A 192 17.87 -29.98 35.06
N SER A 193 17.06 -28.92 35.16
CA SER A 193 17.13 -28.02 36.30
C SER A 193 16.90 -28.79 37.61
N PRO A 194 17.62 -28.44 38.69
CA PRO A 194 17.41 -29.08 39.98
C PRO A 194 15.95 -28.94 40.42
N SER A 195 15.36 -30.04 40.91
CA SER A 195 14.05 -30.01 41.55
C SER A 195 14.20 -29.35 42.93
N PRO A 196 13.29 -28.43 43.33
CA PRO A 196 13.22 -28.02 44.72
C PRO A 196 12.91 -29.24 45.58
N SER A 197 13.87 -29.69 46.39
CA SER A 197 13.67 -30.82 47.29
C SER A 197 13.08 -30.33 48.60
N ASN A 198 11.75 -30.10 48.68
CA ASN A 198 11.00 -29.87 49.94
C ASN A 198 11.63 -28.90 50.97
N LEU A 199 12.50 -28.00 50.55
CA LEU A 199 13.27 -27.12 51.41
C LEU A 199 13.13 -25.72 50.86
N ALA A 200 12.48 -24.89 51.68
CA ALA A 200 12.38 -23.45 51.59
C ALA A 200 13.33 -22.87 50.54
N ILE A 201 12.78 -22.41 49.42
CA ILE A 201 13.44 -21.38 48.62
C ILE A 201 13.73 -20.26 49.64
N PRO A 202 14.99 -19.96 49.97
CA PRO A 202 15.29 -18.97 51.00
C PRO A 202 14.72 -17.64 50.52
N ASN A 203 13.62 -17.27 51.14
CA ASN A 203 12.98 -15.99 50.98
C ASN A 203 13.97 -14.93 51.47
N CYS A 204 14.64 -14.25 50.55
CA CYS A 204 15.06 -12.88 50.85
C CYS A 204 13.76 -12.05 50.86
N GLN A 205 13.11 -12.01 52.02
CA GLN A 205 11.85 -11.36 52.41
C GLN A 205 10.63 -12.29 52.52
N ASP A 206 10.11 -12.36 53.74
CA ASP A 206 9.01 -13.20 54.24
C ASP A 206 7.72 -13.17 53.41
N PHE A 207 7.66 -13.95 52.34
CA PHE A 207 6.38 -14.42 51.78
C PHE A 207 6.23 -15.91 52.03
N ALA A 208 5.11 -16.25 52.65
CA ALA A 208 4.71 -17.62 52.92
C ALA A 208 4.57 -18.33 51.56
N SER A 209 5.57 -19.14 51.22
CA SER A 209 5.50 -20.12 50.15
C SER A 209 4.16 -20.85 50.25
N GLY A 210 3.36 -20.78 49.18
CA GLY A 210 2.26 -21.71 48.98
C GLY A 210 2.82 -23.11 49.22
N THR A 211 2.42 -23.70 50.32
CA THR A 211 2.78 -25.07 50.68
C THR A 211 2.09 -25.98 49.68
N GLN A 212 2.80 -26.50 48.67
CA GLN A 212 2.46 -27.78 48.09
C GLN A 212 3.63 -28.45 47.38
N GLU A 213 3.68 -29.75 47.56
CA GLU A 213 4.68 -30.68 47.09
C GLU A 213 4.46 -30.90 45.58
N GLY A 214 5.24 -30.28 44.69
CA GLY A 214 5.27 -30.68 43.27
C GLY A 214 5.10 -29.63 42.16
N ASP A 215 5.41 -28.35 42.36
CA ASP A 215 5.32 -27.37 41.25
C ASP A 215 6.59 -27.35 40.36
N ALA A 216 6.36 -27.23 39.05
CA ALA A 216 7.35 -27.39 37.98
C ALA A 216 7.84 -26.03 37.44
N TYR A 217 9.15 -25.77 37.44
CA TYR A 217 9.73 -24.58 36.79
C TYR A 217 9.99 -24.84 35.31
N ILE A 218 9.21 -24.17 34.47
CA ILE A 218 9.10 -24.40 33.03
C ILE A 218 9.17 -23.07 32.27
N TRP A 219 8.96 -23.08 30.95
CA TRP A 219 9.04 -21.89 30.10
C TRP A 219 10.39 -21.16 30.14
N PRO A 220 11.49 -21.85 29.78
CA PRO A 220 12.82 -21.26 29.93
C PRO A 220 13.16 -20.17 28.91
N ALA A 221 14.06 -19.28 29.30
CA ALA A 221 14.88 -18.47 28.41
C ALA A 221 16.36 -18.69 28.75
N VAL A 222 17.18 -18.99 27.74
CA VAL A 222 18.61 -19.26 27.87
C VAL A 222 19.46 -18.13 27.31
N GLU A 223 20.63 -17.96 27.90
CA GLU A 223 21.72 -17.12 27.40
C GLU A 223 23.05 -17.79 27.74
N TYR A 224 24.00 -17.77 26.82
CA TYR A 224 25.38 -18.20 27.06
C TYR A 224 26.28 -16.99 27.26
N GLN A 225 27.26 -17.11 28.15
CA GLN A 225 28.30 -16.10 28.36
C GLN A 225 29.67 -16.79 28.50
N LEU A 226 30.69 -16.23 27.85
CA LEU A 226 32.07 -16.50 28.21
C LEU A 226 32.56 -15.35 29.09
N THR A 227 32.83 -15.62 30.36
CA THR A 227 33.24 -14.60 31.33
C THR A 227 34.71 -14.18 31.16
N SER A 228 35.10 -13.09 31.81
CA SER A 228 36.48 -12.59 31.92
C SER A 228 37.42 -13.57 32.60
N GLY A 229 36.88 -14.45 33.45
CA GLY A 229 37.57 -15.58 34.06
C GLY A 229 37.78 -16.77 33.11
N LEU A 230 37.28 -16.71 31.88
CA LEU A 230 37.20 -17.80 30.90
C LEU A 230 36.28 -18.96 31.32
N ASP A 231 35.38 -18.71 32.28
CA ASP A 231 34.32 -19.67 32.60
C ASP A 231 33.21 -19.58 31.55
N GLU A 232 32.79 -20.73 31.04
CA GLU A 232 31.61 -20.88 30.19
C GLU A 232 30.37 -20.94 31.07
N VAL A 233 29.48 -19.95 30.96
CA VAL A 233 28.30 -19.84 31.80
C VAL A 233 27.04 -19.97 30.95
N ILE A 234 26.14 -20.86 31.36
CA ILE A 234 24.77 -20.93 30.83
C ILE A 234 23.84 -20.32 31.88
N HIS A 235 23.20 -19.22 31.51
CA HIS A 235 22.20 -18.53 32.29
C HIS A 235 20.81 -18.98 31.85
N LEU A 236 19.95 -19.30 32.81
CA LEU A 236 18.59 -19.74 32.54
C LEU A 236 17.63 -19.04 33.48
N VAL A 237 16.52 -18.57 32.95
CA VAL A 237 15.36 -18.19 33.76
C VAL A 237 14.18 -19.07 33.42
N SER A 238 13.40 -19.45 34.43
CA SER A 238 12.20 -20.27 34.28
C SER A 238 11.12 -19.77 35.23
N THR A 239 9.87 -19.94 34.84
CA THR A 239 8.71 -19.49 35.62
C THR A 239 7.98 -20.70 36.20
N GLU A 240 7.42 -20.54 37.39
CA GLU A 240 6.61 -21.53 38.06
C GLU A 240 5.35 -21.88 37.25
N SER A 241 5.12 -23.18 37.03
CA SER A 241 3.85 -23.69 36.51
C SER A 241 2.81 -23.69 37.63
N PRO A 242 1.58 -23.22 37.38
CA PRO A 242 0.49 -23.39 38.34
C PRO A 242 0.12 -24.88 38.50
N PRO A 243 -0.51 -25.26 39.62
CA PRO A 243 -1.01 -26.63 39.81
C PRO A 243 -2.20 -26.92 38.88
N GLU A 244 -2.26 -28.12 38.30
CA GLU A 244 -3.38 -28.55 37.42
C GLU A 244 -4.77 -28.49 38.08
N THR A 245 -4.84 -28.44 39.42
CA THR A 245 -6.07 -28.54 40.20
C THR A 245 -6.73 -27.21 40.54
N VAL A 246 -6.08 -26.09 40.25
CA VAL A 246 -6.62 -24.75 40.57
C VAL A 246 -6.92 -24.01 39.26
N GLN A 247 -8.20 -23.93 38.90
CA GLN A 247 -8.64 -23.04 37.83
C GLN A 247 -8.60 -21.60 38.34
N GLY A 248 -7.83 -20.72 37.71
CA GLY A 248 -7.75 -19.30 38.05
C GLY A 248 -6.42 -18.64 37.70
N GLU A 249 -6.40 -17.32 37.86
CA GLU A 249 -5.25 -16.42 37.67
C GLU A 249 -4.32 -16.47 38.90
N TYR A 250 -3.04 -16.85 38.73
CA TYR A 250 -2.09 -17.03 39.85
C TYR A 250 -0.75 -16.35 39.62
N TRP A 251 -0.20 -15.81 40.70
CA TRP A 251 1.18 -15.36 40.81
C TRP A 251 2.16 -16.52 40.68
N LYS A 252 3.26 -16.29 39.98
CA LYS A 252 4.27 -17.29 39.61
C LYS A 252 5.66 -16.81 40.00
N SER A 253 6.44 -17.68 40.60
CA SER A 253 7.85 -17.38 40.92
C SER A 253 8.72 -17.43 39.67
N LEU A 254 9.53 -16.40 39.43
CA LEU A 254 10.60 -16.38 38.45
C LEU A 254 11.91 -16.82 39.10
N ILE A 255 12.52 -17.88 38.58
CA ILE A 255 13.73 -18.50 39.11
C ILE A 255 14.87 -18.42 38.09
N TYR A 256 16.07 -18.13 38.58
CA TYR A 256 17.32 -18.16 37.84
C TYR A 256 18.15 -19.42 38.16
N TYR A 257 18.69 -20.06 37.12
CA TYR A 257 19.67 -21.13 37.21
C TYR A 257 20.97 -20.72 36.52
N ARG A 258 22.09 -21.18 37.08
CA ARG A 258 23.44 -20.93 36.57
C ARG A 258 24.18 -22.25 36.42
N TYR A 259 24.77 -22.47 35.25
CA TYR A 259 25.68 -23.58 35.02
C TYR A 259 27.04 -23.04 34.59
N VAL A 260 28.11 -23.46 35.25
CA VAL A 260 29.48 -23.01 35.02
C VAL A 260 30.31 -24.20 34.57
N ASN A 261 30.90 -24.11 33.39
CA ASN A 261 31.72 -25.17 32.79
C ASN A 261 31.00 -26.53 32.77
N GLY A 262 29.68 -26.52 32.54
CA GLY A 262 28.82 -27.70 32.50
C GLY A 262 28.34 -28.22 33.86
N GLU A 263 28.77 -27.63 34.97
CA GLU A 263 28.30 -27.99 36.31
C GLU A 263 27.30 -26.98 36.85
N PHE A 264 26.26 -27.44 37.55
CA PHE A 264 25.31 -26.54 38.20
C PHE A 264 26.03 -25.76 39.31
N ASP A 265 26.05 -24.44 39.18
CA ASP A 265 26.69 -23.57 40.16
C ASP A 265 25.72 -23.23 41.28
N LYS A 266 26.15 -23.53 42.50
CA LYS A 266 25.35 -23.30 43.69
C LYS A 266 25.56 -21.85 44.12
N CYS A 267 24.49 -21.06 44.07
CA CYS A 267 24.51 -19.66 44.50
C CYS A 267 25.03 -19.49 45.95
N THR A 268 24.96 -20.54 46.77
CA THR A 268 25.64 -20.64 48.07
C THR A 268 26.10 -22.07 48.38
N ALA A 269 27.16 -22.21 49.17
CA ALA A 269 27.64 -23.51 49.66
C ALA A 269 26.59 -24.18 50.58
N GLY A 270 25.67 -24.94 49.98
CA GLY A 270 24.61 -25.67 50.71
C GLY A 270 23.34 -25.88 49.90
N ASP A 271 23.07 -25.03 48.91
CA ASP A 271 21.78 -25.02 48.22
C ASP A 271 21.82 -25.85 46.93
N SER A 272 20.80 -26.70 46.74
CA SER A 272 20.61 -27.53 45.53
C SER A 272 19.45 -27.01 44.67
N VAL A 273 19.17 -25.71 44.73
CA VAL A 273 17.98 -25.06 44.13
C VAL A 273 18.37 -23.78 43.39
N GLY A 274 17.53 -23.34 42.44
CA GLY A 274 17.71 -22.07 41.72
C GLY A 274 17.48 -20.84 42.60
N LEU A 275 17.90 -19.68 42.11
CA LEU A 275 17.76 -18.38 42.79
C LEU A 275 16.39 -17.76 42.48
N TYR A 276 15.63 -17.39 43.52
CA TYR A 276 14.41 -16.60 43.35
C TYR A 276 14.73 -15.16 42.92
N ILE A 277 14.06 -14.70 41.88
CA ILE A 277 14.21 -13.34 41.33
C ILE A 277 13.03 -12.47 41.75
N GLU A 278 11.82 -12.86 41.37
CA GLU A 278 10.61 -12.06 41.62
C GLU A 278 9.34 -12.91 41.51
N THR A 279 8.24 -12.39 42.04
CA THR A 279 6.88 -12.86 41.79
C THR A 279 6.31 -12.14 40.58
N THR A 280 6.01 -12.89 39.54
CA THR A 280 5.49 -12.42 38.26
C THR A 280 4.10 -12.96 38.02
N TYR A 281 3.39 -12.42 37.03
CA TYR A 281 2.12 -12.98 36.57
C TYR A 281 2.27 -13.66 35.19
N ASP A 282 3.08 -13.04 34.34
CA ASP A 282 3.33 -13.43 32.96
C ASP A 282 4.62 -14.23 32.76
N ILE A 283 4.67 -15.00 31.67
CA ILE A 283 5.81 -15.85 31.29
C ILE A 283 6.82 -15.08 30.42
N ALA A 284 7.12 -13.85 30.81
CA ALA A 284 7.81 -12.87 29.98
C ALA A 284 9.32 -12.68 30.32
N GLY A 285 9.81 -13.33 31.37
CA GLY A 285 11.20 -13.16 31.83
C GLY A 285 12.24 -13.61 30.80
N VAL A 286 13.23 -12.76 30.52
CA VAL A 286 14.39 -13.05 29.66
C VAL A 286 15.70 -12.77 30.39
N VAL A 287 16.77 -13.46 29.99
CA VAL A 287 18.13 -13.24 30.50
C VAL A 287 19.06 -12.87 29.34
N ARG A 288 19.93 -11.88 29.55
CA ARG A 288 20.86 -11.36 28.53
C ARG A 288 22.21 -11.06 29.14
N SER A 289 23.27 -11.46 28.46
CA SER A 289 24.65 -11.26 28.90
C SER A 289 25.36 -10.30 27.95
N ASP A 290 26.35 -9.59 28.48
CA ASP A 290 27.22 -8.75 27.68
C ASP A 290 28.05 -9.62 26.72
N PRO A 291 28.10 -9.30 25.42
CA PRO A 291 28.81 -10.10 24.45
C PRO A 291 30.33 -9.99 24.58
N ASN A 292 30.83 -8.96 25.25
CA ASN A 292 32.26 -8.74 25.43
C ASN A 292 32.78 -9.65 26.56
N PRO A 293 33.69 -10.59 26.28
CA PRO A 293 34.18 -11.53 27.29
C PRO A 293 35.04 -10.87 28.38
N THR A 294 35.27 -9.55 28.32
CA THR A 294 35.94 -8.80 29.40
C THR A 294 34.95 -8.16 30.38
N ARG A 295 33.65 -8.20 30.10
CA ARG A 295 32.58 -7.67 30.94
C ARG A 295 31.67 -8.81 31.36
N ASP A 296 31.55 -9.01 32.66
CA ASP A 296 30.78 -10.11 33.24
C ASP A 296 29.34 -9.69 33.53
N ASN A 297 28.82 -8.68 32.82
CA ASN A 297 27.48 -8.17 33.01
C ASN A 297 26.44 -9.17 32.48
N VAL A 298 25.41 -9.43 33.26
CA VAL A 298 24.23 -10.22 32.86
C VAL A 298 23.01 -9.63 33.56
N ALA A 299 21.93 -9.45 32.80
CA ALA A 299 20.67 -8.92 33.29
C ALA A 299 19.54 -9.92 33.11
N ILE A 300 18.62 -9.95 34.08
CA ILE A 300 17.31 -10.59 33.94
C ILE A 300 16.29 -9.46 33.81
N VAL A 301 15.58 -9.44 32.70
CA VAL A 301 14.51 -8.48 32.40
C VAL A 301 13.18 -9.20 32.52
N TYR A 302 12.23 -8.61 33.24
CA TYR A 302 10.96 -9.24 33.55
C TYR A 302 9.85 -8.21 33.75
N LEU A 303 8.63 -8.71 33.72
CA LEU A 303 7.42 -7.93 33.95
C LEU A 303 6.94 -8.14 35.37
N LYS A 304 6.78 -7.03 36.10
CA LYS A 304 6.27 -7.04 37.46
C LYS A 304 4.85 -6.45 37.48
N PRO A 305 3.87 -7.20 37.99
CA PRO A 305 2.49 -6.71 38.12
C PRO A 305 2.41 -5.47 39.02
N LEU A 306 1.60 -4.49 38.63
CA LEU A 306 1.42 -3.22 39.37
C LEU A 306 0.89 -3.40 40.79
N THR A 307 -0.03 -4.35 40.97
CA THR A 307 -0.62 -4.68 42.26
C THR A 307 -0.82 -6.17 42.38
N LEU A 308 -0.63 -6.68 43.61
CA LEU A 308 -0.94 -8.06 43.95
C LEU A 308 -2.42 -8.24 44.36
N ASP A 309 -3.18 -7.16 44.45
CA ASP A 309 -4.62 -7.15 44.76
C ASP A 309 -5.43 -6.87 43.50
N LEU A 310 -5.91 -7.93 42.85
CA LEU A 310 -6.66 -7.85 41.60
C LEU A 310 -7.94 -7.03 41.69
N THR A 311 -8.49 -6.85 42.90
CA THR A 311 -9.70 -6.03 43.12
C THR A 311 -9.46 -4.54 42.96
N GLN A 312 -8.19 -4.13 42.94
CA GLN A 312 -7.78 -2.74 42.73
C GLN A 312 -7.62 -2.39 41.26
N LEU A 313 -7.55 -3.37 40.36
CA LEU A 313 -7.51 -3.09 38.93
C LEU A 313 -8.94 -2.83 38.43
N PRO A 314 -9.16 -1.81 37.59
CA PRO A 314 -10.47 -1.57 36.96
C PRO A 314 -10.95 -2.77 36.15
N CYS A 315 -10.03 -3.68 35.78
CA CYS A 315 -10.26 -4.87 34.97
C CYS A 315 -9.71 -6.11 35.71
N THR A 316 -10.56 -6.82 36.45
CA THR A 316 -10.15 -7.92 37.34
C THR A 316 -9.85 -9.25 36.64
N THR A 317 -9.86 -9.29 35.30
CA THR A 317 -9.78 -10.51 34.48
C THR A 317 -8.63 -10.51 33.45
N TRP A 318 -7.77 -9.47 33.45
CA TRP A 318 -6.78 -9.25 32.38
C TRP A 318 -5.46 -8.67 32.92
N THR A 319 -4.95 -9.30 33.98
CA THR A 319 -3.72 -8.94 34.70
C THR A 319 -2.44 -9.05 33.86
N THR A 320 -2.48 -9.76 32.73
CA THR A 320 -1.41 -9.87 31.73
C THR A 320 -1.06 -8.53 31.05
N PHE A 321 -1.93 -7.53 31.17
CA PHE A 321 -1.83 -6.23 30.50
C PHE A 321 -1.55 -5.06 31.47
N ALA A 322 -1.09 -5.36 32.69
CA ALA A 322 -0.94 -4.38 33.77
C ALA A 322 0.40 -4.56 34.51
N ASN A 323 1.50 -4.41 33.77
CA ASN A 323 2.85 -4.64 34.27
C ASN A 323 3.76 -3.41 34.18
N GLU A 324 4.69 -3.34 35.12
CA GLU A 324 5.92 -2.56 35.07
C GLU A 324 7.05 -3.39 34.44
N VAL A 325 7.98 -2.72 33.78
CA VAL A 325 9.20 -3.36 33.26
C VAL A 325 10.31 -3.22 34.29
N TYR A 326 10.91 -4.34 34.69
CA TYR A 326 12.02 -4.38 35.64
C TYR A 326 13.22 -5.09 35.02
N TYR A 327 14.41 -4.72 35.50
CA TYR A 327 15.58 -5.58 35.36
C TYR A 327 16.37 -5.69 36.68
N ILE A 328 17.06 -6.80 36.84
CA ILE A 328 18.09 -6.99 37.86
C ILE A 328 19.38 -7.36 37.16
N GLU A 329 20.51 -6.78 37.59
CA GLU A 329 21.80 -6.96 36.94
C GLU A 329 22.82 -7.61 37.89
N SER A 330 23.65 -8.47 37.34
CA SER A 330 24.86 -9.02 37.94
C SER A 330 26.06 -8.54 37.15
N THR A 331 27.13 -8.14 37.85
CA THR A 331 28.39 -7.68 37.23
C THR A 331 29.51 -8.72 37.34
N ASN A 332 29.18 -9.98 37.67
CA ASN A 332 30.15 -11.05 37.91
C ASN A 332 29.66 -12.41 37.36
N GLY A 333 29.03 -12.39 36.20
CA GLY A 333 28.62 -13.57 35.46
C GLY A 333 27.49 -14.31 36.16
N GLY A 334 26.59 -13.59 36.83
CA GLY A 334 25.40 -14.13 37.49
C GLY A 334 25.67 -14.81 38.83
N ALA A 335 26.85 -14.63 39.43
CA ALA A 335 27.19 -15.20 40.73
C ALA A 335 26.60 -14.41 41.90
N ASN A 336 26.49 -13.08 41.78
CA ASN A 336 25.79 -12.21 42.72
C ASN A 336 24.94 -11.20 41.95
N TRP A 337 23.81 -10.79 42.52
CA TRP A 337 22.87 -9.87 41.89
C TRP A 337 22.75 -8.56 42.66
N GLY A 338 22.55 -7.47 41.92
CA GLY A 338 22.31 -6.13 42.46
C GLY A 338 20.89 -5.96 43.00
N VAL A 339 20.45 -4.71 43.07
CA VAL A 339 19.06 -4.37 43.43
C VAL A 339 18.24 -4.27 42.14
N PRO A 340 17.01 -4.80 42.09
CA PRO A 340 16.11 -4.59 40.96
C PRO A 340 15.89 -3.11 40.66
N VAL A 341 15.89 -2.77 39.37
CA VAL A 341 15.62 -1.43 38.85
C VAL A 341 14.26 -1.45 38.15
N ASN A 342 13.37 -0.54 38.55
CA ASN A 342 12.12 -0.28 37.82
C ASN A 342 12.44 0.65 36.63
N VAL A 343 12.27 0.14 35.41
CA VAL A 343 12.54 0.88 34.17
C VAL A 343 11.46 1.93 33.93
N THR A 344 10.20 1.49 34.06
CA THR A 344 9.02 2.27 33.72
C THR A 344 8.63 3.23 34.82
N ASN A 345 8.69 2.77 36.07
CA ASN A 345 8.36 3.55 37.26
C ASN A 345 7.08 4.39 37.09
N TYR A 346 6.01 3.77 36.56
CA TYR A 346 4.75 4.46 36.40
C TYR A 346 4.24 4.90 37.77
N SER A 347 3.74 6.13 37.87
CA SER A 347 3.46 6.74 39.17
C SER A 347 2.38 5.94 39.90
N ASP A 348 2.53 5.74 41.22
CA ASP A 348 1.54 5.14 42.12
C ASP A 348 0.23 5.97 42.23
N GLY A 349 -0.17 6.73 41.21
CA GLY A 349 -1.37 7.59 41.16
C GLY A 349 -2.70 6.86 41.42
N GLY A 350 -2.62 5.57 41.78
CA GLY A 350 -3.71 4.66 42.00
C GLY A 350 -4.19 4.14 40.66
N ALA A 351 -4.87 3.00 40.68
CA ALA A 351 -5.58 2.41 39.56
C ALA A 351 -6.71 3.30 38.96
N ASN A 352 -6.71 4.60 39.29
CA ASN A 352 -7.69 5.61 38.97
C ASN A 352 -7.09 6.77 38.14
N ASN A 353 -5.78 6.78 37.90
CA ASN A 353 -5.11 7.78 37.05
C ASN A 353 -5.04 7.23 35.61
N TYR A 354 -6.08 7.52 34.84
CA TYR A 354 -6.33 6.93 33.52
C TYR A 354 -5.27 7.26 32.46
N GLU A 355 -4.54 8.37 32.60
CA GLU A 355 -3.50 8.76 31.62
C GLU A 355 -2.22 7.90 31.72
N ASP A 356 -1.87 7.38 32.90
CA ASP A 356 -0.69 6.50 33.08
C ASP A 356 -0.96 5.05 32.62
N ALA A 357 -2.24 4.65 32.51
CA ALA A 357 -2.63 3.26 32.25
C ALA A 357 -2.41 2.79 30.81
N ARG A 358 -2.24 3.73 29.86
CA ARG A 358 -1.86 3.47 28.47
C ARG A 358 -0.40 3.05 28.32
N LEU A 359 0.42 3.24 29.35
CA LEU A 359 1.85 2.89 29.34
C LEU A 359 2.14 1.52 29.97
N TRP A 360 1.16 0.83 30.58
CA TRP A 360 1.41 -0.45 31.25
C TRP A 360 1.81 -1.52 30.24
N ALA A 361 2.92 -2.21 30.52
CA ALA A 361 3.43 -3.25 29.64
C ALA A 361 2.45 -4.44 29.58
N ASN A 362 2.26 -4.95 28.37
CA ASN A 362 1.70 -6.26 28.10
C ASN A 362 2.72 -7.36 28.46
N ASN A 363 2.36 -8.63 28.30
CA ASN A 363 3.10 -9.84 28.62
C ASN A 363 4.34 -10.15 27.73
N GLU A 364 4.91 -9.15 27.04
CA GLU A 364 6.05 -9.32 26.13
C GLU A 364 7.15 -8.27 26.33
N VAL A 365 8.38 -8.75 26.48
CA VAL A 365 9.61 -7.96 26.51
C VAL A 365 10.70 -8.62 25.66
N SER A 366 11.61 -7.81 25.12
CA SER A 366 12.86 -8.27 24.55
C SER A 366 14.00 -7.37 24.99
N ALA A 367 15.20 -7.91 25.07
CA ALA A 367 16.37 -7.17 25.52
C ALA A 367 17.65 -7.68 24.85
N ILE A 368 18.69 -6.86 24.88
CA ILE A 368 20.04 -7.17 24.40
C ILE A 368 21.06 -6.26 25.12
N TYR A 369 22.27 -6.76 25.34
CA TYR A 369 23.42 -5.86 25.55
C TYR A 369 24.02 -5.52 24.20
N ASP A 370 24.15 -4.25 23.84
CA ASP A 370 24.89 -3.92 22.63
C ASP A 370 26.40 -4.23 22.81
N SER A 371 27.13 -4.18 21.72
CA SER A 371 28.60 -4.27 21.70
C SER A 371 29.29 -3.24 22.61
N ALA A 372 28.68 -2.07 22.82
CA ALA A 372 29.15 -1.03 23.73
C ALA A 372 28.90 -1.34 25.21
N GLY A 373 28.14 -2.40 25.54
CA GLY A 373 27.82 -2.86 26.89
C GLY A 373 26.63 -2.14 27.52
N VAL A 374 25.79 -1.52 26.69
CA VAL A 374 24.54 -0.88 27.05
C VAL A 374 23.42 -1.91 26.98
N LEU A 375 22.63 -2.02 28.04
CA LEU A 375 21.44 -2.87 28.07
C LEU A 375 20.28 -2.11 27.42
N HIS A 376 19.74 -2.66 26.33
CA HIS A 376 18.53 -2.19 25.66
C HIS A 376 17.35 -3.10 25.99
N ILE A 377 16.19 -2.50 26.24
CA ILE A 377 14.95 -3.19 26.57
C ILE A 377 13.83 -2.61 25.70
N ILE A 378 13.05 -3.48 25.08
CA ILE A 378 11.81 -3.13 24.38
C ILE A 378 10.61 -3.88 24.98
N TRP A 379 9.44 -3.25 24.92
CA TRP A 379 8.18 -3.83 25.37
C TRP A 379 7.00 -3.23 24.60
N VAL A 380 5.86 -3.91 24.70
CA VAL A 380 4.60 -3.49 24.07
C VAL A 380 3.61 -3.07 25.14
N THR A 381 2.80 -2.04 24.85
CA THR A 381 1.67 -1.61 25.68
C THR A 381 0.39 -1.70 24.84
N PRO A 382 -0.73 -2.15 25.41
CA PRO A 382 -2.02 -2.05 24.72
C PRO A 382 -2.55 -0.62 24.78
N ASP A 383 -3.29 -0.19 23.76
CA ASP A 383 -4.09 1.03 23.82
C ASP A 383 -5.27 0.79 24.77
N LYS A 384 -5.48 1.69 25.72
CA LYS A 384 -6.62 1.61 26.62
C LYS A 384 -7.39 2.91 26.51
N ASP A 385 -8.34 2.97 25.57
CA ASP A 385 -9.45 3.92 25.65
C ASP A 385 -10.36 3.52 26.80
N MET A 386 -9.95 3.95 28.00
CA MET A 386 -10.66 3.70 29.25
C MET A 386 -11.97 4.49 29.40
N GLU A 387 -12.30 5.39 28.45
CA GLU A 387 -13.49 6.23 28.53
C GLU A 387 -14.80 5.48 28.23
N ASP A 388 -14.79 4.47 27.35
CA ASP A 388 -16.03 3.79 26.91
C ASP A 388 -16.18 2.35 27.42
N ASN A 389 -15.09 1.58 27.58
CA ASN A 389 -15.14 0.24 28.20
C ASN A 389 -13.74 -0.24 28.66
N PRO A 390 -13.37 -0.08 29.95
CA PRO A 390 -12.04 -0.42 30.43
C PRO A 390 -11.69 -1.92 30.29
N CYS A 391 -12.70 -2.79 30.11
CA CYS A 391 -12.54 -4.24 30.15
C CYS A 391 -12.56 -4.93 28.76
N GLN A 392 -12.53 -4.19 27.66
CA GLN A 392 -12.40 -4.79 26.31
C GLN A 392 -10.94 -4.80 25.87
N PRO A 393 -10.42 -5.92 25.35
CA PRO A 393 -9.11 -5.94 24.73
C PRO A 393 -9.20 -5.10 23.45
N LEU A 394 -8.74 -3.86 23.51
CA LEU A 394 -8.40 -3.16 22.29
C LEU A 394 -7.09 -3.78 21.81
N PHE A 395 -7.15 -4.41 20.63
CA PHE A 395 -5.97 -5.05 20.02
C PHE A 395 -4.91 -4.01 19.60
N ARG A 396 -5.26 -2.73 19.56
CA ARG A 396 -4.34 -1.61 19.37
C ARG A 396 -3.17 -1.65 20.35
N SER A 397 -1.97 -1.37 19.86
CA SER A 397 -0.74 -1.53 20.63
C SER A 397 0.29 -0.44 20.28
N SER A 398 1.17 -0.11 21.21
CA SER A 398 2.36 0.72 20.97
C SER A 398 3.61 0.01 21.49
N MET A 399 4.77 0.30 20.90
CA MET A 399 6.05 -0.30 21.26
C MET A 399 7.02 0.76 21.77
N TRP A 400 7.79 0.41 22.79
CA TRP A 400 8.67 1.32 23.51
C TRP A 400 10.07 0.74 23.66
N HIS A 401 11.05 1.62 23.81
CA HIS A 401 12.45 1.31 24.04
C HIS A 401 13.02 2.10 25.22
N TRP A 402 13.95 1.48 25.95
CA TRP A 402 14.78 2.09 26.99
C TRP A 402 16.18 1.47 27.01
N SER A 403 17.18 2.25 27.40
CA SER A 403 18.58 1.82 27.55
C SER A 403 19.22 2.26 28.88
N ASN A 404 20.13 1.47 29.44
CA ASN A 404 20.71 1.69 30.78
C ASN A 404 21.85 2.71 30.85
N ASP A 405 22.29 3.25 29.71
CA ASP A 405 23.20 4.39 29.63
C ASP A 405 22.47 5.73 29.89
N GLN A 406 21.14 5.68 29.93
CA GLN A 406 20.25 6.78 30.33
C GLN A 406 19.71 6.54 31.75
N ALA A 407 19.31 7.62 32.44
CA ALA A 407 18.74 7.48 33.78
C ALA A 407 17.38 6.73 33.75
N PRO A 408 17.05 5.87 34.75
CA PRO A 408 15.75 5.19 34.81
C PRO A 408 14.57 6.19 34.77
N GLY A 409 13.52 5.86 34.03
CA GLY A 409 12.36 6.75 33.80
C GLY A 409 12.66 8.03 32.99
N VAL A 410 13.88 8.21 32.48
CA VAL A 410 14.27 9.32 31.59
C VAL A 410 14.35 8.79 30.15
N ASN A 411 13.67 9.49 29.22
CA ASN A 411 13.69 9.23 27.77
C ASN A 411 13.33 7.79 27.36
N ILE A 412 12.18 7.27 27.81
CA ILE A 412 11.54 6.16 27.12
C ILE A 412 11.14 6.65 25.72
N SER A 413 11.70 6.03 24.68
CA SER A 413 11.42 6.38 23.29
C SER A 413 10.33 5.47 22.73
N GLN A 414 9.34 6.04 22.04
CA GLN A 414 8.38 5.25 21.28
C GLN A 414 9.09 4.69 20.03
N VAL A 415 8.99 3.38 19.82
CA VAL A 415 9.52 2.69 18.63
C VAL A 415 8.49 2.75 17.50
N LEU A 416 7.23 2.45 17.84
CA LEU A 416 6.10 2.45 16.91
C LEU A 416 4.80 2.72 17.68
N ASP A 417 3.89 3.46 17.04
CA ASP A 417 2.51 3.61 17.48
C ASP A 417 1.56 2.95 16.49
N ALA A 418 0.84 1.91 16.90
CA ALA A 418 -0.21 1.27 16.11
C ALA A 418 -1.60 1.40 16.79
N THR A 419 -1.80 2.50 17.54
CA THR A 419 -3.09 2.84 18.14
C THR A 419 -4.13 3.28 17.11
N GLY A 420 -3.72 3.73 15.91
CA GLY A 420 -4.60 4.12 14.80
C GLY A 420 -5.30 2.96 14.09
N VAL A 421 -4.90 1.70 14.34
CA VAL A 421 -5.50 0.52 13.71
C VAL A 421 -6.93 0.35 14.22
N THR A 422 -7.88 0.32 13.30
CA THR A 422 -9.31 0.16 13.60
C THR A 422 -9.96 -0.81 12.64
N GLY A 423 -10.89 -1.62 13.16
CA GLY A 423 -11.39 -2.82 12.47
C GLY A 423 -10.49 -4.03 12.74
N PHE A 424 -10.98 -4.99 13.50
CA PHE A 424 -10.33 -6.29 13.69
C PHE A 424 -11.27 -7.38 13.21
N CYS A 425 -10.68 -8.47 12.71
CA CYS A 425 -11.42 -9.62 12.20
C CYS A 425 -12.44 -10.09 13.24
N SER A 426 -13.51 -10.78 12.81
CA SER A 426 -14.64 -11.09 13.69
C SER A 426 -14.28 -11.86 14.98
N GLN A 427 -13.17 -12.61 14.98
CA GLN A 427 -12.60 -13.31 16.14
C GLN A 427 -11.34 -12.63 16.72
N GLY A 428 -10.87 -11.54 16.11
CA GLY A 428 -9.67 -10.80 16.53
C GLY A 428 -8.37 -11.37 15.98
N ILE A 429 -7.28 -11.26 16.75
CA ILE A 429 -5.94 -11.72 16.35
C ILE A 429 -5.67 -13.17 16.80
N GLY A 430 -6.39 -13.65 17.82
CA GLY A 430 -6.14 -14.96 18.45
C GLY A 430 -4.87 -14.98 19.30
N ALA A 431 -4.62 -16.12 19.94
CA ALA A 431 -3.44 -16.48 20.71
C ALA A 431 -3.11 -15.55 21.91
N GLY A 432 -4.03 -14.66 22.28
CA GLY A 432 -3.82 -13.61 23.30
C GLY A 432 -2.88 -12.49 22.84
N LEU A 433 -2.80 -12.23 21.54
CA LEU A 433 -1.88 -11.28 20.92
C LEU A 433 -2.50 -9.89 20.71
N GLY A 434 -1.63 -8.88 20.60
CA GLY A 434 -1.99 -7.52 20.19
C GLY A 434 -1.55 -7.22 18.75
N ALA A 435 -1.99 -6.08 18.21
CA ALA A 435 -1.66 -5.57 16.87
C ALA A 435 -0.16 -5.44 16.63
N ILE A 436 0.63 -5.30 17.69
CA ILE A 436 2.08 -5.48 17.68
C ILE A 436 2.37 -6.63 18.63
N SER A 437 3.04 -7.68 18.15
CA SER A 437 3.38 -8.85 18.97
C SER A 437 4.74 -9.46 18.60
N LYS A 438 5.26 -10.35 19.45
CA LYS A 438 6.45 -11.18 19.20
C LYS A 438 7.72 -10.37 18.95
N VAL A 439 7.85 -9.26 19.68
CA VAL A 439 8.95 -8.30 19.51
C VAL A 439 10.33 -8.90 19.81
N ASN A 440 11.34 -8.55 19.01
CA ASN A 440 12.72 -8.96 19.16
C ASN A 440 13.64 -7.79 18.79
N ILE A 441 14.53 -7.37 19.70
CA ILE A 441 15.60 -6.40 19.41
C ILE A 441 16.88 -7.14 19.04
N SER A 442 17.71 -6.66 18.12
CA SER A 442 19.03 -7.23 17.80
C SER A 442 20.02 -6.14 17.43
N GLU A 443 21.31 -6.48 17.44
CA GLU A 443 22.37 -5.63 16.92
C GLU A 443 22.94 -6.26 15.65
N CYS A 444 23.22 -5.44 14.64
CA CYS A 444 23.98 -5.88 13.48
C CYS A 444 25.19 -5.00 13.19
N TYR A 445 26.30 -5.67 12.90
CA TYR A 445 27.58 -5.06 12.54
C TYR A 445 27.80 -5.06 11.03
N THR A 446 28.27 -3.93 10.50
CA THR A 446 28.39 -3.70 9.04
C THR A 446 29.82 -3.37 8.62
N GLY A 447 30.81 -3.67 9.48
CA GLY A 447 32.20 -3.30 9.25
C GLY A 447 32.56 -1.87 9.65
N SER A 448 31.59 -0.95 9.65
CA SER A 448 31.77 0.48 9.91
C SER A 448 30.83 1.05 10.99
N SER A 449 29.71 0.40 11.28
CA SER A 449 28.73 0.85 12.28
C SER A 449 27.96 -0.33 12.90
N GLU A 450 27.52 -0.14 14.13
CA GLU A 450 26.66 -1.04 14.90
C GLU A 450 25.26 -0.41 14.95
N LEU A 451 24.25 -1.16 14.52
CA LEU A 451 22.88 -0.68 14.46
C LEU A 451 21.96 -1.59 15.23
N LEU A 452 20.98 -1.00 15.88
CA LEU A 452 19.91 -1.74 16.53
C LEU A 452 18.78 -1.96 15.55
N TYR A 453 18.24 -3.18 15.53
CA TYR A 453 17.07 -3.57 14.76
C TYR A 453 16.00 -4.08 15.70
N VAL A 454 14.75 -3.79 15.39
CA VAL A 454 13.59 -4.36 16.07
C VAL A 454 12.70 -5.02 15.04
N MET A 455 12.43 -6.31 15.23
CA MET A 455 11.49 -7.10 14.44
C MET A 455 10.27 -7.42 15.30
N PHE A 456 9.09 -7.42 14.69
CA PHE A 456 7.81 -7.72 15.33
C PHE A 456 6.80 -8.24 14.30
N THR A 457 5.76 -8.92 14.78
CA THR A 457 4.58 -9.23 13.96
C THR A 457 3.57 -8.09 14.10
N GLN A 458 3.02 -7.62 12.98
CA GLN A 458 1.95 -6.62 12.94
C GLN A 458 0.65 -7.22 12.38
N PHE A 459 -0.48 -6.92 13.02
CA PHE A 459 -1.80 -7.34 12.57
C PHE A 459 -2.68 -6.12 12.25
N GLY A 460 -3.30 -6.14 11.06
CA GLY A 460 -4.19 -5.08 10.57
C GLY A 460 -3.47 -3.86 9.98
N VAL A 461 -4.16 -3.17 9.06
CA VAL A 461 -3.69 -1.94 8.39
C VAL A 461 -4.36 -0.69 8.99
N GLU A 462 -3.64 0.45 9.03
CA GLU A 462 -4.16 1.72 9.56
C GLU A 462 -5.40 2.23 8.80
N ALA A 463 -6.29 2.88 9.56
CA ALA A 463 -7.46 3.56 9.04
C ALA A 463 -7.10 4.68 8.05
N THR A 464 -7.79 4.69 6.91
CA THR A 464 -7.93 5.93 6.14
C THR A 464 -8.92 6.85 6.87
N GLU A 465 -8.53 8.10 7.12
CA GLU A 465 -9.42 9.12 7.68
C GLU A 465 -10.60 9.37 6.75
N GLY A 466 -11.78 8.86 7.11
CA GLY A 466 -13.00 9.05 6.31
C GLY A 466 -14.32 8.64 6.98
N GLY A 467 -14.32 8.27 8.27
CA GLY A 467 -15.58 8.02 9.01
C GLY A 467 -16.46 6.87 8.48
N GLY A 468 -15.90 5.97 7.66
CA GLY A 468 -16.52 4.71 7.27
C GLY A 468 -16.00 3.56 8.13
N GLN A 469 -16.87 2.61 8.46
CA GLN A 469 -16.55 1.42 9.22
C GLN A 469 -15.42 0.65 8.52
N LEU A 470 -14.27 0.48 9.19
CA LEU A 470 -13.09 -0.16 8.62
C LEU A 470 -13.27 -1.68 8.56
N ASN A 471 -13.25 -2.23 7.35
CA ASN A 471 -13.07 -3.65 7.14
C ASN A 471 -11.57 -3.95 7.23
N CYS A 472 -11.19 -4.65 8.29
CA CYS A 472 -9.99 -5.48 8.36
C CYS A 472 -10.05 -6.48 7.20
N GLY A 473 -9.29 -6.21 6.15
CA GLY A 473 -9.31 -7.01 4.93
C GLY A 473 -8.22 -8.08 4.88
N ASP A 474 -7.68 -8.54 6.01
CA ASP A 474 -6.73 -9.67 5.99
C ASP A 474 -7.06 -10.68 7.10
N CYS A 475 -8.22 -11.30 6.94
CA CYS A 475 -8.79 -12.25 7.89
C CYS A 475 -8.81 -13.66 7.30
N SER A 476 -8.57 -14.69 8.10
CA SER A 476 -8.96 -16.04 7.71
C SER A 476 -10.48 -16.16 7.65
N ASN A 477 -10.98 -17.16 6.92
CA ASN A 477 -12.40 -17.54 6.93
C ASN A 477 -12.89 -17.95 8.34
N GLY A 478 -11.97 -18.33 9.24
CA GLY A 478 -12.25 -18.51 10.67
C GLY A 478 -12.52 -17.21 11.42
N GLY A 479 -12.19 -16.07 10.82
CA GLY A 479 -12.38 -14.72 11.35
C GLY A 479 -11.20 -14.21 12.18
N TYR A 480 -10.02 -14.82 12.08
CA TYR A 480 -8.80 -14.38 12.77
C TYR A 480 -7.89 -13.58 11.83
N ALA A 481 -7.15 -12.60 12.34
CA ALA A 481 -6.27 -11.76 11.54
C ALA A 481 -4.98 -12.50 11.13
N ASN A 482 -4.62 -12.41 9.86
CA ASN A 482 -3.26 -12.70 9.41
C ASN A 482 -2.34 -11.52 9.80
N GLY A 483 -1.06 -11.80 10.04
CA GLY A 483 -0.09 -10.78 10.41
C GLY A 483 1.23 -10.94 9.67
N ASP A 484 1.95 -9.83 9.53
CA ASP A 484 3.19 -9.73 8.76
C ASP A 484 4.42 -9.53 9.67
N ILE A 485 5.60 -9.98 9.20
CA ILE A 485 6.88 -9.70 9.86
C ILE A 485 7.39 -8.32 9.44
N MET A 486 7.42 -7.42 10.41
CA MET A 486 7.90 -6.06 10.26
C MET A 486 9.30 -5.90 10.86
N ILE A 487 10.06 -4.93 10.34
CA ILE A 487 11.35 -4.53 10.92
C ILE A 487 11.52 -3.01 10.94
N THR A 488 12.15 -2.49 11.98
CA THR A 488 12.65 -1.10 12.06
C THR A 488 14.07 -1.09 12.61
N ALA A 489 14.77 0.03 12.47
CA ALA A 489 16.14 0.19 12.90
C ALA A 489 16.36 1.51 13.65
N SER A 490 17.42 1.53 14.45
CA SER A 490 17.95 2.71 15.10
C SER A 490 19.46 2.79 14.89
N SER A 491 19.93 4.02 14.62
CA SER A 491 21.34 4.33 14.37
C SER A 491 21.99 5.17 15.48
N ASP A 492 21.23 5.51 16.52
CA ASP A 492 21.66 6.41 17.60
C ASP A 492 21.53 5.78 18.99
N GLY A 493 21.62 4.44 19.06
CA GLY A 493 21.50 3.70 20.32
C GLY A 493 20.06 3.57 20.82
N GLY A 494 19.08 3.66 19.92
CA GLY A 494 17.67 3.49 20.24
C GLY A 494 16.99 4.78 20.74
N ILE A 495 17.60 5.95 20.57
CA ILE A 495 16.96 7.23 20.92
C ILE A 495 15.85 7.52 19.91
N THR A 496 16.10 7.24 18.62
CA THR A 496 15.13 7.36 17.55
C THR A 496 15.04 6.09 16.73
N TRP A 497 13.85 5.85 16.17
CA TRP A 497 13.49 4.65 15.44
C TRP A 497 12.83 5.05 14.12
N GLY A 498 13.23 4.41 13.02
CA GLY A 498 12.78 4.76 11.68
C GLY A 498 13.76 5.62 10.88
N PRO A 499 13.37 6.04 9.67
CA PRO A 499 14.31 6.53 8.67
C PRO A 499 14.88 7.95 8.90
N ASP A 500 14.47 8.70 9.93
CA ASP A 500 15.22 9.84 10.45
C ASP A 500 14.84 10.15 11.91
N GLY A 501 15.84 10.39 12.76
CA GLY A 501 15.64 10.83 14.14
C GLY A 501 15.15 12.27 14.29
N SER A 502 14.34 12.78 13.35
CA SER A 502 13.95 14.19 13.28
C SER A 502 12.51 14.48 12.87
N LEU A 503 11.54 13.62 13.20
CA LEU A 503 10.12 13.98 13.10
C LEU A 503 9.60 14.58 14.43
N PRO A 504 9.16 15.85 14.46
CA PRO A 504 8.32 16.39 15.53
C PRO A 504 6.88 15.89 15.39
N GLU A 505 6.13 15.94 16.49
CA GLU A 505 4.69 15.66 16.57
C GLU A 505 3.89 16.19 15.35
N HIS A 506 3.09 15.29 14.79
CA HIS A 506 1.74 15.46 14.23
C HIS A 506 1.31 16.91 13.84
N ASP A 507 1.19 17.17 12.53
CA ASP A 507 0.30 18.21 11.97
C ASP A 507 -0.79 17.54 11.12
N THR A 508 -2.06 17.78 11.49
CA THR A 508 -3.29 17.11 11.05
C THR A 508 -3.98 17.75 9.83
N THR A 509 -3.26 18.31 8.86
CA THR A 509 -3.92 19.21 7.87
C THR A 509 -3.71 18.97 6.37
N SER A 510 -3.32 17.77 5.92
CA SER A 510 -3.34 17.47 4.47
C SER A 510 -4.23 16.27 4.12
N THR A 511 -5.41 16.55 3.58
CA THR A 511 -6.33 15.57 2.99
C THR A 511 -5.83 15.09 1.62
N ALA A 512 -5.96 13.77 1.40
CA ALA A 512 -5.36 13.01 0.30
C ALA A 512 -6.12 13.07 -1.03
N GLY A 513 -5.38 12.80 -2.12
CA GLY A 513 -5.92 12.50 -3.44
C GLY A 513 -4.82 12.32 -4.48
N THR A 514 -4.32 11.08 -4.64
CA THR A 514 -3.75 10.47 -5.87
C THR A 514 -3.12 9.13 -5.47
N GLY A 515 -3.49 8.03 -6.15
CA GLY A 515 -3.05 6.66 -5.91
C GLY A 515 -1.53 6.43 -5.98
N THR A 516 -0.84 6.85 -4.93
CA THR A 516 0.48 6.37 -4.52
C THR A 516 0.25 5.53 -3.27
N PRO A 517 0.83 4.32 -3.15
CA PRO A 517 0.77 3.57 -1.90
C PRO A 517 1.20 4.49 -0.76
N VAL A 518 0.36 4.56 0.27
CA VAL A 518 0.60 5.34 1.48
C VAL A 518 1.85 4.78 2.15
N LYS A 519 3.02 5.36 1.90
CA LYS A 519 4.20 5.18 2.75
C LYS A 519 4.05 6.12 3.94
N LYS A 520 3.46 5.58 5.01
CA LYS A 520 3.39 6.21 6.33
C LYS A 520 3.87 5.16 7.33
N GLY A 521 5.07 5.33 7.88
CA GLY A 521 5.57 4.44 8.92
C GLY A 521 7.09 4.31 8.96
N THR A 522 7.64 4.34 10.17
CA THR A 522 9.05 4.18 10.53
C THR A 522 9.57 2.73 10.39
N THR A 523 8.86 1.88 9.65
CA THR A 523 8.99 0.40 9.63
C THR A 523 8.91 -0.15 8.20
N VAL A 524 9.51 -1.32 7.98
CA VAL A 524 9.51 -2.05 6.70
C VAL A 524 8.77 -3.36 6.89
N ASP A 525 7.81 -3.64 6.01
CA ASP A 525 7.16 -4.95 5.91
C ASP A 525 8.04 -5.91 5.10
N LEU A 526 8.46 -7.02 5.72
CA LEU A 526 9.36 -7.99 5.11
C LEU A 526 8.63 -9.13 4.41
N THR A 527 7.39 -9.43 4.80
CA THR A 527 6.62 -10.56 4.28
C THR A 527 5.60 -10.09 3.26
N ASN A 528 4.90 -9.00 3.56
CA ASN A 528 3.92 -8.33 2.70
C ASN A 528 2.98 -9.33 2.02
N THR A 529 2.34 -10.15 2.86
CA THR A 529 1.51 -11.28 2.49
C THR A 529 0.06 -10.98 2.84
N TRP A 530 -0.80 -10.87 1.82
CA TRP A 530 -2.22 -10.57 2.00
C TRP A 530 -3.08 -11.76 1.59
N THR A 531 -3.81 -12.34 2.54
CA THR A 531 -4.62 -13.55 2.34
C THR A 531 -6.01 -13.44 2.99
N ASP A 532 -6.78 -12.43 2.59
CA ASP A 532 -8.15 -12.25 3.08
C ASP A 532 -9.10 -13.39 2.71
N ASP A 533 -10.04 -13.66 3.62
CA ASP A 533 -11.03 -14.75 3.59
C ASP A 533 -10.44 -16.13 3.23
N CYS A 534 -9.16 -16.35 3.51
CA CYS A 534 -8.48 -17.60 3.20
C CYS A 534 -9.08 -18.79 3.96
N LEU A 535 -9.17 -19.93 3.28
CA LEU A 535 -9.54 -21.19 3.92
C LEU A 535 -8.34 -21.75 4.68
N GLY A 536 -8.61 -22.52 5.74
CA GLY A 536 -7.54 -23.19 6.48
C GLY A 536 -6.69 -24.09 5.57
N GLY A 537 -5.39 -23.79 5.51
CA GLY A 537 -4.44 -24.39 4.59
C GLY A 537 -3.96 -23.45 3.46
N ASP A 538 -4.68 -22.36 3.20
CA ASP A 538 -4.39 -21.40 2.13
C ASP A 538 -4.06 -19.98 2.67
N CYS A 539 -4.06 -19.78 4.00
CA CYS A 539 -3.68 -18.51 4.62
C CYS A 539 -2.16 -18.31 4.68
N HIS A 540 -1.75 -17.08 4.93
CA HIS A 540 -0.38 -16.72 5.24
C HIS A 540 -0.38 -15.79 6.46
N ASN A 541 -0.27 -16.39 7.65
CA ASN A 541 -0.18 -15.69 8.93
C ASN A 541 1.25 -15.81 9.47
N GLU A 542 2.08 -14.79 9.26
CA GLU A 542 3.46 -14.77 9.69
C GLU A 542 3.61 -14.32 11.14
N ASN A 543 3.66 -15.30 12.03
CA ASN A 543 3.69 -15.06 13.47
C ASN A 543 4.85 -15.78 14.16
N PHE A 544 5.03 -15.51 15.45
CA PHE A 544 6.06 -16.11 16.31
C PHE A 544 7.46 -15.91 15.74
N GLY A 545 7.72 -14.70 15.21
CA GLY A 545 9.02 -14.29 14.73
C GLY A 545 10.10 -14.34 15.82
N SER A 546 11.34 -14.64 15.41
CA SER A 546 12.54 -14.50 16.23
C SER A 546 13.72 -14.03 15.37
N MET A 547 14.58 -13.20 15.96
CA MET A 547 15.73 -12.61 15.27
C MET A 547 17.03 -12.97 16.00
N ALA A 548 18.12 -13.21 15.27
CA ALA A 548 19.41 -13.55 15.87
C ALA A 548 19.98 -12.34 16.61
N LYS A 549 20.43 -12.54 17.86
CA LYS A 549 20.89 -11.47 18.78
C LYS A 549 21.94 -10.55 18.16
N TYR A 550 23.00 -11.13 17.62
CA TYR A 550 24.07 -10.42 16.91
C TYR A 550 24.22 -11.00 15.53
N SER A 551 24.36 -10.15 14.52
CA SER A 551 24.62 -10.57 13.14
C SER A 551 25.69 -9.69 12.48
N VAL A 552 26.19 -10.14 11.32
CA VAL A 552 27.18 -9.42 10.52
C VAL A 552 26.70 -9.36 9.09
N ASP A 553 26.68 -8.16 8.51
CA ASP A 553 26.24 -7.83 7.14
C ASP A 553 24.77 -8.13 6.81
N GLU A 554 24.13 -9.11 7.46
CA GLU A 554 22.73 -9.50 7.29
C GLU A 554 22.10 -9.86 8.64
N VAL A 555 20.91 -9.37 8.93
CA VAL A 555 20.10 -9.76 10.09
C VAL A 555 19.41 -11.08 9.76
N HIS A 556 19.46 -12.04 10.69
CA HIS A 556 18.90 -13.37 10.50
C HIS A 556 17.55 -13.52 11.21
N ILE A 557 16.50 -13.89 10.47
CA ILE A 557 15.12 -13.93 10.96
C ILE A 557 14.50 -15.30 10.71
N MET A 558 13.80 -15.83 11.71
CA MET A 558 12.97 -17.03 11.63
C MET A 558 11.53 -16.69 12.02
N TYR A 559 10.54 -17.28 11.37
CA TYR A 559 9.13 -17.12 11.72
C TYR A 559 8.32 -18.36 11.32
N VAL A 560 7.08 -18.45 11.78
CA VAL A 560 6.10 -19.46 11.35
C VAL A 560 5.27 -18.84 10.22
N ASP A 561 5.21 -19.50 9.07
CA ASP A 561 4.20 -19.29 8.04
C ASP A 561 3.02 -20.21 8.37
N ASP A 562 2.04 -19.64 9.08
CA ASP A 562 0.86 -20.33 9.58
C ASP A 562 -0.27 -20.28 8.53
N ASN A 563 -0.66 -21.45 8.03
CA ASN A 563 -1.59 -21.56 6.93
C ASN A 563 -3.07 -21.41 7.36
N ASP A 564 -3.34 -21.09 8.62
CA ASP A 564 -4.68 -20.70 9.09
C ASP A 564 -4.56 -19.80 10.31
N ALA A 565 -4.92 -18.52 10.20
CA ALA A 565 -4.78 -17.59 11.31
C ALA A 565 -5.48 -18.06 12.59
N GLY A 566 -4.84 -17.78 13.72
CA GLY A 566 -5.25 -18.25 15.04
C GLY A 566 -4.53 -19.53 15.47
N SER A 567 -4.41 -19.76 16.78
CA SER A 567 -3.74 -20.97 17.27
C SER A 567 -4.69 -22.16 17.29
N PHE A 568 -4.44 -23.22 16.53
CA PHE A 568 -5.20 -24.48 16.56
C PHE A 568 -5.29 -25.07 17.97
N ILE A 569 -4.19 -25.00 18.73
CA ILE A 569 -4.13 -25.52 20.11
C ILE A 569 -5.04 -24.75 21.08
N GLN A 570 -5.43 -23.53 20.71
CA GLN A 570 -6.38 -22.71 21.46
C GLN A 570 -7.80 -22.78 20.89
N GLU A 571 -8.05 -23.69 19.93
CA GLU A 571 -9.33 -23.83 19.24
C GLU A 571 -9.72 -22.58 18.42
N GLU A 572 -8.71 -21.81 17.97
CA GLU A 572 -8.90 -20.58 17.19
C GLU A 572 -8.75 -20.85 15.67
N GLY A 573 -7.75 -21.63 15.26
CA GLY A 573 -7.55 -22.04 13.86
C GLY A 573 -7.82 -23.55 13.64
N THR A 574 -7.53 -24.03 12.43
CA THR A 574 -7.52 -25.45 12.06
C THR A 574 -6.10 -26.02 12.00
N GLU A 575 -5.96 -27.34 12.16
CA GLU A 575 -4.64 -27.98 12.15
C GLU A 575 -4.06 -28.01 10.73
N THR A 576 -2.93 -27.33 10.53
CA THR A 576 -2.24 -27.18 9.24
C THR A 576 -0.76 -27.58 9.35
N ASP A 577 -0.14 -27.89 8.20
CA ASP A 577 1.31 -28.13 8.11
C ASP A 577 2.02 -26.78 7.86
N ASN A 578 2.52 -26.16 8.92
CA ASN A 578 3.07 -24.80 8.89
C ASN A 578 4.58 -24.78 8.72
N ALA A 579 5.06 -23.97 7.79
CA ALA A 579 6.49 -23.91 7.49
C ALA A 579 7.20 -22.99 8.50
N MET A 580 8.30 -23.48 9.08
CA MET A 580 9.26 -22.59 9.72
C MET A 580 10.11 -21.95 8.63
N LYS A 581 10.03 -20.64 8.45
CA LYS A 581 10.77 -19.90 7.42
C LYS A 581 12.05 -19.30 8.00
N TYR A 582 13.07 -19.19 7.16
CA TYR A 582 14.31 -18.46 7.44
C TYR A 582 14.59 -17.49 6.31
N MET A 583 14.70 -16.21 6.66
CA MET A 583 15.11 -15.16 5.74
C MET A 583 16.23 -14.30 6.33
N THR A 584 16.85 -13.53 5.46
CA THR A 584 17.84 -12.52 5.83
C THR A 584 17.36 -11.16 5.38
N TYR A 585 17.72 -10.14 6.14
CA TYR A 585 17.54 -8.75 5.78
C TYR A 585 18.90 -8.09 5.85
N ASP A 586 19.36 -7.44 4.78
CA ASP A 586 20.71 -6.86 4.76
C ASP A 586 20.86 -5.86 5.91
N CYS A 587 21.97 -5.99 6.64
CA CYS A 587 22.37 -4.97 7.59
C CYS A 587 22.88 -3.79 6.79
N PHE A 588 22.04 -2.79 6.69
CA PHE A 588 22.46 -1.54 6.12
C PHE A 588 23.23 -0.79 7.20
N SER A 589 24.57 -0.76 7.15
CA SER A 589 25.21 0.56 7.39
C SER A 589 24.46 1.43 6.40
N PRO A 590 23.95 2.61 6.74
CA PRO A 590 23.22 3.36 5.76
C PRO A 590 24.16 3.79 4.62
N GLU A 591 25.14 3.06 4.10
CA GLU A 591 25.90 3.32 2.88
C GLU A 591 24.98 3.39 1.65
N PRO A 592 25.39 4.11 0.59
CA PRO A 592 24.52 4.57 -0.49
C PRO A 592 23.93 3.39 -1.22
N ILE A 593 22.69 3.05 -0.88
CA ILE A 593 21.85 2.21 -1.73
C ILE A 593 21.58 3.06 -2.96
N PHE A 594 22.23 2.72 -4.07
CA PHE A 594 21.78 3.18 -5.37
C PHE A 594 20.54 2.38 -5.73
N ASP A 595 19.39 2.82 -5.21
CA ASP A 595 18.12 2.30 -5.67
C ASP A 595 17.84 2.94 -7.03
N TYR A 596 18.23 2.23 -8.08
CA TYR A 596 17.66 2.45 -9.40
C TYR A 596 16.73 1.28 -9.66
N ALA A 597 15.44 1.59 -9.89
CA ALA A 597 14.53 0.67 -10.55
C ALA A 597 15.27 0.09 -11.77
N THR A 598 15.51 -1.22 -11.79
CA THR A 598 16.34 -1.89 -12.82
C THR A 598 15.66 -1.99 -14.18
N GLY A 599 14.55 -1.29 -14.40
CA GLY A 599 14.06 -0.96 -15.72
C GLY A 599 14.76 0.31 -16.20
N ALA A 600 15.39 0.29 -17.38
CA ALA A 600 15.88 1.50 -18.00
C ALA A 600 14.74 2.55 -18.04
N GLN A 601 14.82 3.56 -17.19
CA GLN A 601 13.82 4.63 -17.11
C GLN A 601 13.78 5.28 -18.49
N SER A 602 12.65 5.08 -19.17
CA SER A 602 12.43 5.53 -20.54
C SER A 602 11.38 6.62 -20.47
N TYR A 603 11.78 7.85 -20.75
CA TYR A 603 10.87 8.97 -20.87
C TYR A 603 10.42 9.06 -22.33
N ASP A 604 9.13 8.86 -22.59
CA ASP A 604 8.54 9.16 -23.89
C ASP A 604 7.94 10.56 -23.83
N LEU A 605 8.58 11.49 -24.52
CA LEU A 605 8.25 12.91 -24.49
C LEU A 605 7.72 13.32 -25.85
N VAL A 606 6.59 14.01 -25.85
CA VAL A 606 6.03 14.60 -27.06
C VAL A 606 6.22 16.10 -27.02
N VAL A 607 6.82 16.66 -28.07
CA VAL A 607 6.99 18.11 -28.23
C VAL A 607 6.27 18.52 -29.50
N SER A 608 5.22 19.32 -29.34
CA SER A 608 4.40 19.86 -30.42
C SER A 608 4.33 21.40 -30.32
N PRO A 609 4.44 22.15 -31.42
CA PRO A 609 4.14 23.57 -31.42
C PRO A 609 2.63 23.78 -31.23
N ASN A 610 2.25 24.51 -30.19
CA ASN A 610 0.86 24.98 -30.00
C ASN A 610 0.47 26.10 -30.99
N ASP A 611 1.22 26.32 -32.08
CA ASP A 611 0.97 27.42 -33.03
C ASP A 611 0.82 26.97 -34.49
N SER A 612 -0.15 27.62 -35.13
CA SER A 612 -0.90 27.16 -36.30
C SER A 612 -0.31 27.56 -37.66
N THR A 613 0.96 27.95 -37.77
CA THR A 613 1.53 28.30 -39.08
C THR A 613 3.02 27.96 -39.21
N GLY A 614 3.31 26.92 -40.02
CA GLY A 614 4.67 26.54 -40.43
C GLY A 614 5.46 25.85 -39.32
N CYS A 615 5.30 24.52 -39.22
CA CYS A 615 5.89 23.68 -38.16
C CYS A 615 7.39 23.95 -38.00
N THR A 616 7.72 24.79 -37.01
CA THR A 616 9.07 24.95 -36.49
C THR A 616 9.03 24.27 -35.14
N ILE A 617 9.66 23.10 -35.01
CA ILE A 617 9.71 22.34 -33.75
C ILE A 617 10.67 23.07 -32.81
N GLY A 618 10.18 24.19 -32.28
CA GLY A 618 10.92 25.21 -31.52
C GLY A 618 10.61 25.21 -30.03
N VAL A 619 9.63 24.41 -29.60
CA VAL A 619 9.16 24.39 -28.22
C VAL A 619 10.14 23.58 -27.37
N THR A 620 10.42 24.10 -26.18
CA THR A 620 11.23 23.45 -25.16
C THR A 620 10.28 22.81 -24.15
N THR A 621 10.51 21.57 -23.77
CA THR A 621 9.82 20.93 -22.65
C THR A 621 10.80 20.57 -21.56
N THR A 622 10.32 20.33 -20.35
CA THR A 622 11.15 19.95 -19.21
C THR A 622 10.55 18.78 -18.46
N PHE A 623 11.39 17.90 -17.93
CA PHE A 623 10.99 16.92 -16.93
C PHE A 623 11.96 16.96 -15.74
N GLU A 624 11.54 16.41 -14.62
CA GLU A 624 12.37 16.29 -13.43
C GLU A 624 13.07 14.92 -13.40
N LEU A 625 14.39 14.91 -13.46
CA LEU A 625 15.20 13.76 -13.10
C LEU A 625 15.47 13.82 -11.59
N ARG A 626 14.87 12.92 -10.84
CA ARG A 626 15.08 12.80 -9.39
C ARG A 626 16.14 11.74 -9.13
N LEU A 627 17.22 12.14 -8.47
CA LEU A 627 18.24 11.22 -7.98
C LEU A 627 18.10 11.13 -6.47
N THR A 628 17.80 9.94 -5.97
CA THR A 628 17.61 9.70 -4.54
C THR A 628 18.80 8.95 -4.00
N ASN A 629 19.43 9.51 -2.97
CA ASN A 629 20.40 8.81 -2.15
C ASN A 629 19.63 8.18 -0.99
N ASN A 630 19.75 6.88 -0.80
CA ASN A 630 19.21 6.16 0.36
C ASN A 630 20.31 5.73 1.32
N GLY A 631 21.50 6.35 1.23
CA GLY A 631 22.57 6.12 2.19
C GLY A 631 23.26 7.37 2.73
N ASN A 632 24.43 7.20 3.35
CA ASN A 632 24.92 7.94 4.51
C ASN A 632 26.20 8.70 4.20
N VAL A 633 26.74 8.50 3.00
CA VAL A 633 27.77 9.32 2.40
C VAL A 633 27.12 10.14 1.28
N PRO A 634 27.52 11.41 1.11
CA PRO A 634 27.09 12.18 -0.04
C PRO A 634 27.50 11.49 -1.35
N ILE A 635 26.57 11.36 -2.27
CA ILE A 635 26.83 10.81 -3.61
C ILE A 635 27.15 11.98 -4.54
N GLY A 636 28.32 11.98 -5.16
CA GLY A 636 28.61 12.81 -6.31
C GLY A 636 27.97 12.23 -7.56
N PHE A 637 27.22 13.02 -8.32
CA PHE A 637 26.67 12.60 -9.61
C PHE A 637 27.29 13.41 -10.76
N THR A 638 27.35 12.79 -11.94
CA THR A 638 27.65 13.44 -13.22
C THR A 638 26.66 12.96 -14.28
N LEU A 639 26.10 13.88 -15.06
CA LEU A 639 25.17 13.61 -16.15
C LEU A 639 25.82 13.95 -17.48
N THR A 640 25.82 13.01 -18.41
CA THR A 640 26.38 13.18 -19.76
C THR A 640 25.31 12.90 -20.82
N PRO A 641 24.60 13.91 -21.33
CA PRO A 641 23.66 13.74 -22.44
C PRO A 641 24.41 13.40 -23.74
N ASN A 642 23.90 12.46 -24.52
CA ASN A 642 24.50 12.06 -25.80
C ASN A 642 23.94 12.84 -27.01
N GLN A 643 22.84 13.57 -26.85
CA GLN A 643 22.23 14.40 -27.88
C GLN A 643 22.25 15.88 -27.49
N GLY A 644 22.50 16.77 -28.45
CA GLY A 644 22.56 18.21 -28.23
C GLY A 644 21.21 18.87 -27.91
N TRP A 645 20.10 18.16 -28.11
CA TRP A 645 18.75 18.60 -27.72
C TRP A 645 18.38 18.19 -26.28
N ILE A 646 19.26 17.52 -25.53
CA ILE A 646 19.03 17.21 -24.10
C ILE A 646 19.97 18.07 -23.26
N SER A 647 19.41 18.86 -22.34
CA SER A 647 20.19 19.79 -21.50
C SER A 647 19.72 19.73 -20.02
N PRO A 648 20.40 18.97 -19.16
CA PRO A 648 20.21 19.04 -17.71
C PRO A 648 20.62 20.41 -17.16
N ALA A 649 19.81 20.97 -16.24
CA ALA A 649 20.10 22.25 -15.59
C ALA A 649 21.42 22.22 -14.78
N THR A 650 21.76 21.05 -14.23
CA THR A 650 23.05 20.77 -13.61
C THR A 650 23.59 19.45 -14.18
N THR A 651 24.86 19.44 -14.59
CA THR A 651 25.52 18.23 -15.13
C THR A 651 26.35 17.51 -14.09
N SER A 652 26.51 18.08 -12.89
CA SER A 652 27.18 17.44 -11.77
C SER A 652 26.76 18.10 -10.47
N GLY A 653 26.77 17.34 -9.38
CA GLY A 653 26.46 17.85 -8.06
C GLY A 653 26.71 16.79 -7.00
N SER A 654 26.27 17.07 -5.78
CA SER A 654 26.28 16.12 -4.67
C SER A 654 24.88 15.99 -4.08
N ILE A 655 24.44 14.77 -3.90
CA ILE A 655 23.22 14.44 -3.15
C ILE A 655 23.66 14.21 -1.71
N THR A 656 23.01 14.86 -0.76
CA THR A 656 23.30 14.67 0.67
C THR A 656 22.95 13.24 1.09
N ALA A 657 23.55 12.81 2.19
CA ALA A 657 23.23 11.55 2.85
C ALA A 657 21.84 11.61 3.53
N GLY A 658 21.09 10.52 3.55
CA GLY A 658 19.79 10.35 4.21
C GLY A 658 18.91 9.34 3.49
N ILE A 659 17.87 8.82 4.13
CA ILE A 659 16.83 8.03 3.46
C ILE A 659 15.92 9.02 2.71
N ASP A 660 15.59 8.73 1.44
CA ASP A 660 14.85 9.60 0.52
C ASP A 660 15.48 10.98 0.27
N ALA A 661 16.79 11.13 0.54
CA ALA A 661 17.54 12.34 0.25
C ALA A 661 17.60 12.57 -1.27
N THR A 662 16.63 13.34 -1.76
CA THR A 662 16.36 13.49 -3.19
C THR A 662 16.93 14.79 -3.71
N HIS A 663 17.75 14.70 -4.76
CA HIS A 663 18.18 15.84 -5.55
C HIS A 663 17.43 15.85 -6.89
N THR A 664 16.61 16.89 -7.09
CA THR A 664 15.82 17.06 -8.30
C THR A 664 16.57 17.91 -9.32
N ILE A 665 16.70 17.40 -10.54
CA ILE A 665 17.39 18.04 -11.65
C ILE A 665 16.38 18.26 -12.77
N THR A 666 16.09 19.51 -13.08
CA THR A 666 15.28 19.84 -14.26
C THR A 666 16.09 19.54 -15.52
N VAL A 667 15.57 18.67 -16.39
CA VAL A 667 16.15 18.37 -17.70
C VAL A 667 15.33 19.06 -18.77
N THR A 668 15.98 19.92 -19.55
CA THR A 668 15.37 20.63 -20.68
C THR A 668 15.58 19.85 -21.97
N ILE A 669 14.48 19.60 -22.68
CA ILE A 669 14.46 19.08 -24.04
C ILE A 669 14.34 20.27 -24.99
N GLY A 670 15.45 20.55 -25.68
CA GLY A 670 15.59 21.60 -26.67
C GLY A 670 14.91 21.29 -28.01
N PRO A 671 14.84 22.30 -28.90
CA PRO A 671 14.21 22.16 -30.20
C PRO A 671 14.96 21.17 -31.10
N VAL A 672 14.21 20.46 -31.94
CA VAL A 672 14.76 19.52 -32.94
C VAL A 672 14.46 20.00 -34.36
N ALA A 673 15.27 19.54 -35.32
CA ALA A 673 15.29 20.13 -36.66
C ALA A 673 14.11 19.73 -37.57
N ALA A 674 13.41 18.64 -37.29
CA ALA A 674 12.33 18.11 -38.12
C ALA A 674 11.38 17.22 -37.31
N GLU A 675 10.20 16.93 -37.85
CA GLU A 675 9.30 15.92 -37.31
C GLU A 675 9.97 14.53 -37.34
N GLY A 676 9.78 13.73 -36.29
CA GLY A 676 10.36 12.41 -36.23
C GLY A 676 10.43 11.83 -34.82
N ASN A 677 10.80 10.56 -34.77
CA ASN A 677 11.17 9.89 -33.52
C ASN A 677 12.67 10.07 -33.32
N TYR A 678 13.02 10.73 -32.24
CA TYR A 678 14.37 10.93 -31.79
C TYR A 678 14.60 10.04 -30.57
N SER A 679 15.82 9.57 -30.42
CA SER A 679 16.26 8.91 -29.20
C SER A 679 17.53 9.58 -28.70
N GLY A 680 17.61 9.73 -27.40
CA GLY A 680 18.79 10.21 -26.72
C GLY A 680 18.90 9.53 -25.37
N THR A 681 20.08 9.63 -24.77
CA THR A 681 20.36 9.08 -23.46
C THR A 681 21.09 10.11 -22.62
N ILE A 682 20.84 10.07 -21.32
CA ILE A 682 21.69 10.72 -20.33
C ILE A 682 22.44 9.61 -19.61
N ALA A 683 23.74 9.53 -19.82
CA ALA A 683 24.58 8.65 -19.02
C ALA A 683 24.75 9.27 -17.63
N VAL A 684 24.28 8.56 -16.61
CA VAL A 684 24.37 8.95 -15.20
C VAL A 684 25.53 8.19 -14.59
N SER A 685 26.51 8.94 -14.08
CA SER A 685 27.62 8.41 -13.30
C SER A 685 27.50 8.87 -11.86
N LEU A 686 27.40 7.91 -10.96
CA LEU A 686 27.35 8.13 -9.52
C LEU A 686 28.67 7.69 -8.89
N THR A 687 29.20 8.49 -7.98
CA THR A 687 30.48 8.29 -7.32
C THR A 687 30.37 8.62 -5.84
N SER A 688 30.92 7.75 -5.00
CA SER A 688 31.06 7.98 -3.56
C SER A 688 32.44 7.49 -3.09
N SER A 689 32.73 7.63 -1.80
CA SER A 689 33.91 7.01 -1.18
C SER A 689 33.87 5.48 -1.21
N ALA A 690 32.69 4.87 -1.37
CA ALA A 690 32.47 3.43 -1.33
C ALA A 690 32.40 2.76 -2.72
N GLY A 691 32.20 3.51 -3.80
CA GLY A 691 32.18 2.95 -5.14
C GLY A 691 31.61 3.89 -6.21
N SER A 692 31.36 3.33 -7.40
CA SER A 692 30.71 4.05 -8.50
C SER A 692 29.68 3.17 -9.19
N ALA A 693 28.53 3.75 -9.54
CA ALA A 693 27.48 3.11 -10.33
C ALA A 693 27.19 3.94 -11.57
N ASN A 694 26.93 3.29 -12.70
CA ASN A 694 26.60 3.96 -13.95
C ASN A 694 25.37 3.33 -14.58
N PHE A 695 24.44 4.16 -15.06
CA PHE A 695 23.27 3.72 -15.81
C PHE A 695 22.87 4.80 -16.84
N ASP A 696 22.07 4.41 -17.82
CA ASP A 696 21.56 5.32 -18.84
C ASP A 696 20.07 5.59 -18.62
N VAL A 697 19.68 6.86 -18.65
CA VAL A 697 18.28 7.27 -18.79
C VAL A 697 17.98 7.40 -20.28
N ASN A 698 17.06 6.59 -20.79
CA ASN A 698 16.65 6.64 -22.19
C ASN A 698 15.56 7.68 -22.37
N ILE A 699 15.67 8.48 -23.42
CA ILE A 699 14.70 9.50 -23.78
C ILE A 699 14.27 9.23 -25.22
N SER A 700 13.02 8.84 -25.38
CA SER A 700 12.34 8.82 -26.66
C SER A 700 11.63 10.16 -26.82
N LEU A 701 11.97 10.91 -27.85
CA LEU A 701 11.33 12.17 -28.17
C LEU A 701 10.56 11.99 -29.47
N ARG A 702 9.23 12.05 -29.39
CA ARG A 702 8.37 12.15 -30.57
C ARG A 702 8.12 13.61 -30.83
N ALA A 703 8.90 14.16 -31.74
CA ALA A 703 8.64 15.48 -32.27
C ALA A 703 7.59 15.30 -33.37
N ARG A 704 6.37 15.76 -33.08
CA ARG A 704 5.22 15.65 -33.97
C ARG A 704 4.65 17.04 -34.19
N CYS A 705 4.09 17.28 -35.36
CA CYS A 705 3.27 18.47 -35.57
C CYS A 705 1.80 18.23 -35.15
N GLN A 706 1.45 17.01 -34.69
CA GLN A 706 0.10 16.56 -34.27
C GLN A 706 0.14 15.53 -33.12
N TYR A 707 -0.72 15.70 -32.13
CA TYR A 707 -0.84 14.88 -30.93
C TYR A 707 -1.86 13.75 -31.15
N TYR A 708 -1.51 12.52 -30.79
CA TYR A 708 -2.45 11.42 -30.53
C TYR A 708 -2.26 11.08 -29.05
N ALA A 709 -3.22 11.45 -28.20
CA ALA A 709 -3.23 11.04 -26.80
C ALA A 709 -3.67 9.56 -26.68
N ASP A 710 -3.11 8.85 -25.71
CA ASP A 710 -3.59 7.51 -25.31
C ASP A 710 -5.08 7.59 -24.88
N GLU A 711 -5.89 6.68 -25.41
CA GLU A 711 -7.34 6.52 -25.14
C GLU A 711 -7.65 5.95 -23.74
N TYR A 712 -6.62 5.61 -22.95
CA TYR A 712 -6.75 4.94 -21.66
C TYR A 712 -5.84 5.58 -20.61
N SER A 713 -6.39 6.51 -19.86
CA SER A 713 -6.05 6.67 -18.46
C SER A 713 -7.35 6.55 -17.69
N ASP A 714 -7.36 5.78 -16.61
CA ASP A 714 -8.51 5.63 -15.71
C ASP A 714 -8.70 6.95 -14.94
N PRO A 715 -9.74 7.73 -15.30
CA PRO A 715 -10.54 8.28 -14.22
C PRO A 715 -12.04 8.16 -14.42
N TYR A 716 -12.70 7.72 -13.35
CA TYR A 716 -14.14 7.83 -13.15
C TYR A 716 -14.48 9.19 -12.53
N LEU A 717 -15.53 9.85 -13.01
CA LEU A 717 -16.24 10.87 -12.23
C LEU A 717 -17.29 10.13 -11.39
N SER A 718 -17.10 10.09 -10.07
CA SER A 718 -17.94 9.29 -9.16
C SER A 718 -18.51 10.15 -8.03
N THR A 719 -19.83 10.32 -8.04
CA THR A 719 -20.61 10.99 -7.00
C THR A 719 -21.61 10.03 -6.39
N GLN A 720 -22.32 10.44 -5.33
CA GLN A 720 -23.40 9.65 -4.72
C GLN A 720 -24.52 9.24 -5.69
N CYS A 721 -24.63 9.91 -6.84
CA CYS A 721 -25.69 9.75 -7.81
C CYS A 721 -25.26 9.05 -9.11
N TRP A 722 -24.02 9.29 -9.56
CA TRP A 722 -23.54 8.94 -10.90
C TRP A 722 -22.06 8.54 -10.82
N SER A 723 -21.71 7.42 -11.45
CA SER A 723 -20.34 7.00 -11.70
C SER A 723 -20.17 6.79 -13.21
N VAL A 724 -19.27 7.54 -13.85
CA VAL A 724 -19.10 7.54 -15.31
C VAL A 724 -17.63 7.62 -15.71
N ALA A 725 -17.24 6.81 -16.71
CA ALA A 725 -15.99 7.01 -17.44
C ALA A 725 -16.18 8.03 -18.58
N VAL A 726 -15.20 8.92 -18.74
CA VAL A 726 -15.24 10.03 -19.71
C VAL A 726 -13.94 10.08 -20.51
N TRP A 727 -14.00 10.57 -21.74
CA TRP A 727 -12.87 10.66 -22.66
C TRP A 727 -12.58 12.08 -23.11
N ASN A 728 -11.35 12.34 -23.54
CA ASN A 728 -10.95 13.63 -24.10
C ASN A 728 -11.57 13.94 -25.49
N VAL A 729 -12.21 12.95 -26.12
CA VAL A 729 -12.80 13.05 -27.47
C VAL A 729 -14.32 13.24 -27.50
N GLY A 730 -14.95 13.70 -26.41
CA GLY A 730 -16.41 13.90 -26.42
C GLY A 730 -17.16 12.56 -26.42
N ARG A 731 -16.78 11.66 -25.52
CA ARG A 731 -17.39 10.35 -25.27
C ARG A 731 -17.54 10.14 -23.76
N ALA A 732 -18.63 9.48 -23.36
CA ALA A 732 -18.88 9.04 -21.99
C ALA A 732 -19.61 7.69 -22.01
N GLY A 733 -19.38 6.83 -21.01
CA GLY A 733 -19.99 5.50 -20.94
C GLY A 733 -19.01 4.36 -20.68
N LEU A 734 -19.40 3.09 -20.90
CA LEU A 734 -18.54 1.92 -20.71
C LEU A 734 -18.06 1.33 -22.04
N ALA A 735 -16.79 1.58 -22.39
CA ALA A 735 -16.12 0.97 -23.54
C ALA A 735 -15.60 -0.45 -23.19
N ALA A 736 -16.40 -1.49 -23.36
CA ALA A 736 -15.93 -2.86 -23.21
C ALA A 736 -15.38 -3.42 -24.54
N ALA A 737 -14.08 -3.19 -24.80
CA ALA A 737 -13.32 -4.04 -25.71
C ALA A 737 -12.01 -4.49 -25.03
N SER A 738 -12.12 -5.46 -24.12
CA SER A 738 -11.01 -6.37 -23.86
C SER A 738 -11.55 -7.81 -23.87
N ALA A 739 -10.74 -8.76 -24.33
CA ALA A 739 -11.06 -10.19 -24.37
C ALA A 739 -11.19 -10.85 -22.97
N LEU A 740 -11.34 -10.06 -21.91
CA LEU A 740 -11.56 -10.44 -20.52
C LEU A 740 -12.65 -9.54 -19.90
N GLY A 741 -13.78 -9.39 -20.61
CA GLY A 741 -14.87 -8.46 -20.29
C GLY A 741 -15.09 -8.22 -18.80
N ASN A 742 -15.12 -6.95 -18.42
CA ASN A 742 -15.53 -6.48 -17.10
C ASN A 742 -16.24 -5.13 -17.27
N MET A 743 -17.55 -5.19 -17.54
CA MET A 743 -18.45 -4.61 -16.56
C MET A 743 -18.75 -5.70 -15.54
N TYR A 744 -18.84 -5.37 -14.26
CA TYR A 744 -19.46 -6.32 -13.35
C TYR A 744 -20.95 -6.41 -13.68
N TRP A 745 -21.39 -7.59 -14.10
CA TRP A 745 -22.65 -8.09 -13.57
C TRP A 745 -22.46 -8.23 -12.05
N PHE A 746 -22.82 -7.20 -11.28
CA PHE A 746 -23.08 -7.41 -9.87
C PHE A 746 -24.49 -7.98 -9.76
N GLU A 747 -24.56 -9.25 -9.37
CA GLU A 747 -25.75 -9.85 -8.80
C GLU A 747 -26.31 -8.91 -7.72
N ASP A 748 -27.58 -8.53 -7.87
CA ASP A 748 -28.48 -7.95 -6.88
C ASP A 748 -28.54 -6.42 -6.59
N SER A 749 -28.05 -5.50 -7.44
CA SER A 749 -28.46 -4.07 -7.30
C SER A 749 -28.24 -3.15 -8.53
N VAL A 750 -29.32 -2.82 -9.24
CA VAL A 750 -29.73 -1.51 -9.84
C VAL A 750 -28.74 -0.52 -10.52
N ASP A 751 -27.57 -0.94 -11.01
CA ASP A 751 -26.68 -0.04 -11.79
C ASP A 751 -26.95 -0.07 -13.31
N LEU A 752 -26.72 1.08 -13.97
CA LEU A 752 -27.23 1.41 -15.31
C LEU A 752 -26.11 1.50 -16.34
N MET A 753 -26.27 0.88 -17.50
CA MET A 753 -25.28 0.93 -18.59
C MET A 753 -25.66 1.98 -19.64
N TYR A 754 -24.65 2.67 -20.19
CA TYR A 754 -24.79 3.52 -21.37
C TYR A 754 -23.42 3.72 -22.06
N ASP A 755 -23.44 3.99 -23.37
CA ASP A 755 -22.29 4.46 -24.17
C ASP A 755 -22.74 5.53 -25.18
N GLU A 756 -21.89 6.49 -25.50
CA GLU A 756 -22.23 7.57 -26.41
C GLU A 756 -21.04 8.20 -27.11
N GLY A 757 -21.30 8.97 -28.17
CA GLY A 757 -20.31 9.88 -28.69
C GLY A 757 -20.85 10.89 -29.70
N VAL A 758 -20.08 11.96 -29.84
CA VAL A 758 -20.31 13.06 -30.76
C VAL A 758 -20.07 12.63 -32.21
N VAL A 759 -20.88 13.15 -33.12
CA VAL A 759 -20.77 12.94 -34.57
C VAL A 759 -20.69 14.29 -35.30
N ILE A 760 -19.77 14.41 -36.26
CA ILE A 760 -19.62 15.57 -37.15
C ILE A 760 -19.69 15.11 -38.60
N THR A 761 -20.50 15.76 -39.43
CA THR A 761 -20.60 15.50 -40.87
C THR A 761 -20.42 16.79 -41.67
N TYR A 762 -19.65 16.79 -42.75
CA TYR A 762 -19.61 17.94 -43.66
C TYR A 762 -20.83 18.00 -44.56
N ALA A 763 -21.47 19.17 -44.62
CA ALA A 763 -22.72 19.36 -45.35
C ALA A 763 -22.59 19.11 -46.86
N ASP A 764 -21.43 19.41 -47.43
CA ASP A 764 -21.18 19.22 -48.86
C ASP A 764 -20.74 17.78 -49.22
N ASP A 765 -20.42 16.95 -48.22
CA ASP A 765 -19.97 15.57 -48.41
C ASP A 765 -20.30 14.69 -47.18
N PRO A 766 -21.48 14.03 -47.17
CA PRO A 766 -21.89 13.15 -46.08
C PRO A 766 -20.95 11.95 -45.84
N SER A 767 -20.07 11.62 -46.80
CA SER A 767 -19.05 10.56 -46.61
C SER A 767 -17.90 11.00 -45.71
N GLN A 768 -17.73 12.31 -45.50
CA GLN A 768 -16.85 12.88 -44.48
C GLN A 768 -17.64 13.04 -43.18
N THR A 769 -17.95 11.90 -42.56
CA THR A 769 -18.55 11.80 -41.24
C THR A 769 -17.55 11.20 -40.26
N TYR A 770 -17.37 11.87 -39.13
CA TYR A 770 -16.43 11.54 -38.06
C TYR A 770 -17.18 11.37 -36.74
N PHE A 771 -16.75 10.41 -35.91
CA PHE A 771 -17.41 10.09 -34.64
C PHE A 771 -16.41 9.66 -33.56
N SER A 772 -16.82 9.68 -32.30
CA SER A 772 -15.95 9.40 -31.12
C SER A 772 -16.18 8.06 -30.40
N PHE A 773 -17.13 7.21 -30.81
CA PHE A 773 -17.45 5.92 -30.16
C PHE A 773 -16.94 4.68 -30.95
N PHE A 774 -16.65 3.56 -30.28
CA PHE A 774 -15.92 2.40 -30.81
C PHE A 774 -16.84 1.31 -31.39
N ASP A 775 -16.55 0.85 -32.60
CA ASP A 775 -17.03 -0.44 -33.14
C ASP A 775 -15.77 -1.22 -33.52
N GLY A 776 -15.67 -2.47 -33.09
CA GLY A 776 -14.47 -3.32 -33.08
C GLY A 776 -13.90 -3.72 -34.44
N SER A 777 -13.98 -2.84 -35.44
CA SER A 777 -13.31 -2.93 -36.74
C SER A 777 -12.22 -1.86 -36.86
N ASP A 778 -11.03 -2.28 -37.28
CA ASP A 778 -9.79 -1.47 -37.39
C ASP A 778 -9.84 -0.33 -38.44
N ASP A 779 -11.00 -0.04 -39.04
CA ASP A 779 -11.14 0.86 -40.21
C ASP A 779 -11.92 2.17 -39.93
N ASN A 780 -12.20 2.50 -38.67
CA ASN A 780 -13.09 3.60 -38.31
C ASN A 780 -12.40 4.97 -38.14
N VAL A 781 -13.15 6.03 -38.48
CA VAL A 781 -12.64 7.39 -38.72
C VAL A 781 -12.84 8.25 -37.46
N TYR A 782 -11.92 8.10 -36.50
CA TYR A 782 -12.05 8.64 -35.13
C TYR A 782 -11.50 10.06 -34.95
N PHE A 783 -12.00 10.83 -33.98
CA PHE A 783 -11.37 12.08 -33.55
C PHE A 783 -9.99 11.83 -32.94
N GLU A 784 -9.06 12.77 -33.14
CA GLU A 784 -7.73 12.75 -32.53
C GLU A 784 -7.78 13.53 -31.20
N GLY A 785 -7.36 12.90 -30.09
CA GLY A 785 -7.22 13.60 -28.81
C GLY A 785 -6.15 14.69 -28.91
N ALA A 786 -6.53 15.94 -28.63
CA ALA A 786 -5.70 17.15 -28.73
C ALA A 786 -5.18 17.64 -27.37
N SER A 787 -5.72 17.12 -26.26
CA SER A 787 -5.20 17.33 -24.91
C SER A 787 -5.25 16.05 -24.07
N VAL A 788 -4.51 16.05 -22.96
CA VAL A 788 -4.76 15.12 -21.85
C VAL A 788 -6.08 15.51 -21.18
N LEU A 789 -6.80 14.52 -20.65
CA LEU A 789 -8.00 14.74 -19.84
C LEU A 789 -7.61 15.33 -18.48
N THR A 790 -8.24 16.42 -18.07
CA THR A 790 -8.06 17.03 -16.73
C THR A 790 -9.27 16.75 -15.86
N LEU A 791 -9.06 16.51 -14.56
CA LEU A 791 -10.12 16.23 -13.58
C LEU A 791 -10.02 17.21 -12.42
N GLU A 792 -11.18 17.66 -11.94
CA GLU A 792 -11.28 18.54 -10.78
C GLU A 792 -12.52 18.19 -9.96
N SER A 793 -12.42 18.20 -8.64
CA SER A 793 -13.59 18.12 -7.75
C SER A 793 -13.92 19.49 -7.22
N HIS A 794 -15.18 19.88 -7.38
CA HIS A 794 -15.75 21.14 -6.89
C HIS A 794 -16.73 20.83 -5.75
N SER A 795 -17.09 21.85 -4.95
CA SER A 795 -17.95 21.67 -3.78
C SER A 795 -19.35 21.10 -4.09
N ASN A 796 -19.80 21.21 -5.34
CA ASN A 796 -21.15 20.88 -5.78
C ASN A 796 -21.20 20.01 -7.06
N TYR A 797 -20.06 19.62 -7.62
CA TYR A 797 -19.93 18.73 -8.78
C TYR A 797 -18.50 18.22 -8.95
N ASP A 798 -18.33 17.07 -9.60
CA ASP A 798 -17.06 16.67 -10.19
C ASP A 798 -16.99 17.09 -11.66
N TYR A 799 -15.79 17.40 -12.13
CA TYR A 799 -15.53 18.01 -13.43
C TYR A 799 -14.44 17.27 -14.19
N ALA A 800 -14.64 17.08 -15.49
CA ALA A 800 -13.57 16.69 -16.41
C ALA A 800 -13.56 17.57 -17.66
N LYS A 801 -12.38 17.71 -18.28
CA LYS A 801 -12.21 18.42 -19.54
C LYS A 801 -11.17 17.77 -20.43
N GLY A 802 -11.47 17.67 -21.71
CA GLY A 802 -10.51 17.28 -22.75
C GLY A 802 -10.75 18.03 -24.05
N GLU A 803 -9.79 17.94 -24.96
CA GLU A 803 -9.85 18.55 -26.28
C GLU A 803 -9.58 17.51 -27.35
N PHE A 804 -10.19 17.70 -28.51
CA PHE A 804 -10.06 16.82 -29.67
C PHE A 804 -10.00 17.60 -30.97
N ILE A 805 -9.65 16.94 -32.06
CA ILE A 805 -9.68 17.51 -33.40
C ILE A 805 -10.10 16.43 -34.41
N THR A 806 -10.83 16.84 -35.46
CA THR A 806 -11.18 15.94 -36.55
C THR A 806 -9.92 15.49 -37.32
N PRO A 807 -9.90 14.29 -37.93
CA PRO A 807 -8.74 13.78 -38.69
C PRO A 807 -8.21 14.71 -39.78
N ASP A 808 -9.09 15.48 -40.41
CA ASP A 808 -8.76 16.48 -41.42
C ASP A 808 -8.23 17.81 -40.84
N LYS A 809 -8.23 17.94 -39.50
CA LYS A 809 -7.85 19.12 -38.70
C LYS A 809 -8.69 20.38 -38.94
N VAL A 810 -9.90 20.20 -39.44
CA VAL A 810 -10.77 21.32 -39.78
C VAL A 810 -11.65 21.75 -38.61
N VAL A 811 -12.05 20.83 -37.72
CA VAL A 811 -12.83 21.15 -36.52
C VAL A 811 -12.07 20.72 -35.27
N ARG A 812 -11.89 21.66 -34.33
CA ARG A 812 -11.37 21.38 -32.98
C ARG A 812 -12.50 21.38 -31.97
N GLY A 813 -12.50 20.43 -31.06
CA GLY A 813 -13.47 20.25 -30.01
C GLY A 813 -12.90 20.47 -28.61
N VAL A 814 -13.73 20.95 -27.69
CA VAL A 814 -13.48 20.94 -26.24
C VAL A 814 -14.68 20.25 -25.58
N ALA A 815 -14.45 19.10 -24.96
CA ALA A 815 -15.46 18.34 -24.21
C ALA A 815 -15.29 18.59 -22.71
N GLU A 816 -16.37 18.97 -22.04
CA GLU A 816 -16.43 19.24 -20.62
C GLU A 816 -17.57 18.44 -19.98
N TYR A 817 -17.28 17.77 -18.86
CA TYR A 817 -18.21 16.91 -18.13
C TYR A 817 -18.41 17.44 -16.73
N TYR A 818 -19.65 17.48 -16.26
CA TYR A 818 -20.03 17.95 -14.94
C TYR A 818 -20.98 16.94 -14.30
N VAL A 819 -20.63 16.41 -13.13
CA VAL A 819 -21.44 15.45 -12.36
C VAL A 819 -21.81 16.08 -11.01
N PRO A 820 -23.03 16.61 -10.83
CA PRO A 820 -23.45 17.23 -9.57
C PRO A 820 -23.39 16.26 -8.38
N THR A 821 -22.92 16.74 -7.23
CA THR A 821 -22.78 15.89 -6.03
C THR A 821 -24.06 15.77 -5.20
N HIS A 822 -25.09 16.59 -5.47
CA HIS A 822 -26.32 16.61 -4.67
C HIS A 822 -27.29 15.51 -5.11
N PRO A 823 -27.84 14.70 -4.18
CA PRO A 823 -28.75 13.58 -4.47
C PRO A 823 -30.06 13.94 -5.18
N ASP A 824 -30.37 15.24 -5.28
CA ASP A 824 -31.58 15.71 -5.98
C ASP A 824 -31.32 15.96 -7.47
N THR A 825 -30.06 16.04 -7.90
CA THR A 825 -29.67 16.39 -9.28
C THR A 825 -28.76 15.30 -9.85
N CYS A 826 -29.25 14.07 -9.83
CA CYS A 826 -28.53 12.90 -10.36
C CYS A 826 -28.53 12.90 -11.90
N VAL A 827 -27.66 13.73 -12.50
CA VAL A 827 -27.52 13.86 -13.95
C VAL A 827 -26.04 13.94 -14.33
N LEU A 828 -25.70 13.59 -15.57
CA LEU A 828 -24.45 13.98 -16.21
C LEU A 828 -24.72 15.16 -17.15
N ILE A 829 -23.97 16.24 -16.98
CA ILE A 829 -24.03 17.40 -17.85
C ILE A 829 -22.77 17.41 -18.71
N GLU A 830 -22.95 17.44 -20.02
CA GLU A 830 -21.85 17.53 -20.95
C GLU A 830 -21.98 18.79 -21.80
N ARG A 831 -20.87 19.50 -21.94
CA ARG A 831 -20.73 20.72 -22.71
C ARG A 831 -19.63 20.54 -23.72
N VAL A 832 -19.99 20.62 -25.01
CA VAL A 832 -19.05 20.43 -26.11
C VAL A 832 -18.97 21.72 -26.93
N THR A 833 -17.75 22.22 -27.11
CA THR A 833 -17.47 23.40 -27.94
C THR A 833 -16.76 22.98 -29.21
N PHE A 834 -17.34 23.30 -30.36
CA PHE A 834 -16.77 23.05 -31.69
C PHE A 834 -16.23 24.35 -32.27
N ILE A 835 -15.00 24.34 -32.75
CA ILE A 835 -14.25 25.49 -33.23
C ILE A 835 -13.84 25.21 -34.67
N ASN A 836 -14.13 26.14 -35.59
CA ASN A 836 -13.58 26.06 -36.94
C ASN A 836 -12.07 26.37 -36.90
N HIS A 837 -11.26 25.34 -37.13
CA HIS A 837 -9.80 25.41 -37.18
C HIS A 837 -9.27 25.65 -38.61
N ALA A 838 -10.11 25.62 -39.64
CA ALA A 838 -9.69 25.95 -41.00
C ALA A 838 -9.59 27.46 -41.26
N ASP A 839 -8.82 27.84 -42.29
CA ASP A 839 -8.71 29.23 -42.78
C ASP A 839 -9.94 29.69 -43.58
N THR A 840 -10.92 28.82 -43.78
CA THR A 840 -12.15 29.06 -44.56
C THR A 840 -13.38 28.75 -43.73
N THR A 841 -14.51 29.41 -44.02
CA THR A 841 -15.79 29.02 -43.46
C THR A 841 -16.10 27.57 -43.79
N ILE A 842 -16.51 26.81 -42.79
CA ILE A 842 -16.91 25.40 -42.92
C ILE A 842 -18.42 25.29 -42.81
N ARG A 843 -19.00 24.26 -43.43
CA ARG A 843 -20.41 23.92 -43.27
C ARG A 843 -20.55 22.48 -42.79
N ILE A 844 -21.08 22.30 -41.58
CA ILE A 844 -21.15 21.00 -40.90
C ILE A 844 -22.53 20.73 -40.29
N HIS A 845 -22.80 19.46 -40.04
CA HIS A 845 -23.86 18.97 -39.18
C HIS A 845 -23.21 18.41 -37.90
N ILE A 846 -23.82 18.69 -36.75
CA ILE A 846 -23.40 18.19 -35.44
C ILE A 846 -24.50 17.25 -34.95
N GLY A 847 -24.11 16.07 -34.51
CA GLY A 847 -25.02 15.07 -33.99
C GLY A 847 -24.42 14.27 -32.83
N GLU A 848 -25.20 13.30 -32.36
CA GLU A 848 -24.82 12.42 -31.28
C GLU A 848 -25.48 11.05 -31.44
N GLY A 849 -24.72 9.99 -31.16
CA GLY A 849 -25.22 8.62 -31.03
C GLY A 849 -25.12 8.18 -29.58
N ILE A 850 -26.17 7.57 -29.06
CA ILE A 850 -26.26 7.10 -27.68
C ILE A 850 -26.90 5.72 -27.65
N ASP A 851 -26.22 4.79 -27.00
CA ASP A 851 -26.70 3.46 -26.65
C ASP A 851 -27.03 3.42 -25.15
N TRP A 852 -28.20 2.90 -24.80
CA TRP A 852 -28.69 2.89 -23.42
C TRP A 852 -29.23 1.51 -23.09
N ASP A 853 -28.44 0.68 -22.40
CA ASP A 853 -28.93 -0.65 -22.07
C ASP A 853 -29.98 -0.56 -20.96
N ILE A 854 -31.17 -1.02 -21.31
CA ILE A 854 -32.33 -1.05 -20.45
C ILE A 854 -32.54 -2.50 -20.02
N PRO A 855 -32.83 -2.77 -18.73
CA PRO A 855 -33.13 -4.11 -18.27
C PRO A 855 -34.27 -4.71 -19.08
N ASP A 856 -34.05 -5.90 -19.64
CA ASP A 856 -35.07 -6.65 -20.36
C ASP A 856 -35.92 -7.47 -19.37
N GLY A 857 -37.22 -7.58 -19.66
CA GLY A 857 -38.09 -8.51 -18.96
C GLY A 857 -37.62 -9.96 -19.15
N ALA A 858 -38.17 -10.90 -18.38
CA ALA A 858 -37.77 -12.33 -18.42
C ALA A 858 -37.95 -13.03 -19.79
N ASP A 859 -38.55 -12.36 -20.78
CA ASP A 859 -38.75 -12.84 -22.15
C ASP A 859 -37.86 -12.14 -23.20
N GLY A 860 -37.02 -11.17 -22.80
CA GLY A 860 -36.11 -10.45 -23.69
C GLY A 860 -36.80 -9.55 -24.72
N SER A 861 -38.06 -9.15 -24.45
CA SER A 861 -38.91 -8.45 -25.44
C SER A 861 -39.46 -7.10 -25.02
N ASP A 862 -38.96 -6.52 -23.92
CA ASP A 862 -39.50 -5.29 -23.34
C ASP A 862 -38.56 -4.06 -23.52
N ASN A 863 -37.88 -3.94 -24.66
CA ASN A 863 -37.12 -2.73 -25.01
C ASN A 863 -38.05 -1.69 -25.65
N ARG A 864 -38.44 -0.67 -24.89
CA ARG A 864 -39.42 0.32 -25.34
C ARG A 864 -38.77 1.67 -25.57
N SER A 865 -39.34 2.43 -26.48
CA SER A 865 -38.85 3.77 -26.84
C SER A 865 -39.96 4.82 -26.79
N GLY A 866 -39.57 6.06 -26.55
CA GLY A 866 -40.47 7.19 -26.52
C GLY A 866 -39.79 8.49 -26.93
N ALA A 867 -40.61 9.48 -27.26
CA ALA A 867 -40.15 10.77 -27.73
C ALA A 867 -41.01 11.88 -27.11
N ASP A 868 -40.37 12.95 -26.65
CA ASP A 868 -41.03 14.17 -26.20
C ASP A 868 -40.49 15.38 -26.96
N GLY A 869 -41.22 15.81 -27.98
CA GLY A 869 -40.84 16.98 -28.78
C GLY A 869 -41.04 18.32 -28.05
N THR A 870 -41.81 18.37 -26.97
CA THR A 870 -41.93 19.58 -26.12
C THR A 870 -40.75 19.64 -25.15
N GLY A 871 -40.41 18.48 -24.58
CA GLY A 871 -39.25 18.29 -23.73
C GLY A 871 -37.92 18.35 -24.49
N GLN A 872 -37.92 18.14 -25.80
CA GLN A 872 -36.75 18.04 -26.68
C GLN A 872 -35.79 16.90 -26.35
N TYR A 873 -36.34 15.69 -26.16
CA TYR A 873 -35.57 14.48 -25.96
C TYR A 873 -36.28 13.24 -26.51
N VAL A 874 -35.49 12.21 -26.79
CA VAL A 874 -35.97 10.83 -26.89
C VAL A 874 -35.49 10.05 -25.67
N TYR A 875 -36.19 8.97 -25.36
CA TYR A 875 -35.86 8.14 -24.21
C TYR A 875 -36.18 6.68 -24.51
N GLN A 876 -35.49 5.80 -23.80
CA GLN A 876 -35.74 4.38 -23.79
C GLN A 876 -36.32 3.99 -22.41
N TYR A 877 -37.15 2.95 -22.33
CA TYR A 877 -37.65 2.43 -21.07
C TYR A 877 -37.99 0.93 -21.08
N GLY A 878 -37.97 0.28 -19.92
CA GLY A 878 -38.22 -1.17 -19.77
C GLY A 878 -38.49 -1.59 -18.32
N PRO A 879 -39.01 -2.80 -18.07
CA PRO A 879 -39.47 -3.23 -16.76
C PRO A 879 -38.33 -3.58 -15.80
N ILE A 880 -38.55 -3.36 -14.51
CA ILE A 880 -37.70 -3.90 -13.42
C ILE A 880 -38.37 -5.18 -12.89
N ALA A 881 -37.59 -6.09 -12.28
CA ALA A 881 -38.10 -7.35 -11.67
C ALA A 881 -39.23 -7.17 -10.62
N ASP A 882 -39.59 -5.94 -10.23
CA ASP A 882 -40.72 -5.58 -9.35
C ASP A 882 -41.89 -4.97 -10.16
N PRO A 883 -43.16 -5.45 -10.05
CA PRO A 883 -44.22 -5.16 -11.02
C PRO A 883 -44.82 -3.73 -11.02
N GLN A 884 -44.15 -2.72 -10.46
CA GLN A 884 -44.77 -1.41 -10.23
C GLN A 884 -44.26 -0.24 -11.08
N GLN A 885 -43.04 -0.23 -11.63
CA GLN A 885 -42.52 0.91 -12.40
C GLN A 885 -41.45 0.49 -13.44
N ASP A 886 -41.46 1.14 -14.61
CA ASP A 886 -40.44 0.97 -15.66
C ASP A 886 -39.22 1.87 -15.36
N TYR A 887 -38.02 1.41 -15.75
CA TYR A 887 -36.77 2.16 -15.82
C TYR A 887 -36.76 3.06 -17.05
N TYR A 888 -36.24 4.30 -16.93
CA TYR A 888 -36.14 5.27 -18.03
C TYR A 888 -34.71 5.78 -18.19
N GLY A 889 -34.27 5.96 -19.43
CA GLY A 889 -32.95 6.50 -19.77
C GLY A 889 -32.99 7.39 -21.01
N GLY A 890 -32.18 8.45 -21.04
CA GLY A 890 -32.10 9.33 -22.21
C GLY A 890 -31.37 10.65 -21.97
N ALA A 891 -31.32 11.46 -23.03
CA ALA A 891 -30.58 12.71 -23.07
C ALA A 891 -31.46 13.86 -23.58
N ALA A 892 -31.29 15.05 -23.00
CA ALA A 892 -32.00 16.26 -23.37
C ALA A 892 -31.04 17.42 -23.53
N PHE A 893 -31.19 18.18 -24.61
CA PHE A 893 -30.35 19.37 -24.84
C PHE A 893 -30.89 20.58 -24.07
N SER A 894 -29.99 21.48 -23.70
CA SER A 894 -30.34 22.74 -23.01
C SER A 894 -30.95 23.79 -23.95
N HIS A 895 -30.90 23.55 -25.26
CA HIS A 895 -31.39 24.40 -26.33
C HIS A 895 -32.16 23.58 -27.37
N GLU A 896 -32.84 24.26 -28.29
CA GLU A 896 -33.52 23.63 -29.41
C GLU A 896 -32.53 22.94 -30.36
N ILE A 897 -32.90 21.74 -30.79
CA ILE A 897 -32.14 20.88 -31.72
C ILE A 897 -33.00 20.52 -32.93
N ALA A 898 -32.36 20.12 -34.03
CA ALA A 898 -33.04 19.81 -35.28
C ALA A 898 -33.98 18.58 -35.18
N GLY A 899 -33.57 17.55 -34.45
CA GLY A 899 -34.43 16.38 -34.21
C GLY A 899 -33.71 15.23 -33.51
N ALA A 900 -34.48 14.23 -33.11
CA ALA A 900 -33.97 13.02 -32.47
C ALA A 900 -34.84 11.79 -32.80
N ILE A 901 -34.22 10.61 -32.86
CA ILE A 901 -34.90 9.35 -33.15
C ILE A 901 -34.31 8.21 -32.33
N VAL A 902 -35.18 7.29 -31.87
CA VAL A 902 -34.76 5.95 -31.41
C VAL A 902 -35.02 4.95 -32.52
N LEU A 903 -34.04 4.08 -32.80
CA LEU A 903 -34.06 3.08 -33.88
C LEU A 903 -33.64 1.71 -33.35
N GLU A 904 -34.17 0.64 -33.96
CA GLU A 904 -33.68 -0.73 -33.72
C GLU A 904 -32.32 -0.93 -34.37
N ASN A 905 -31.46 -1.70 -33.69
CA ASN A 905 -30.08 -1.95 -34.08
C ASN A 905 -29.93 -2.55 -35.48
N ASP A 906 -30.80 -3.49 -35.86
CA ASP A 906 -30.75 -4.20 -37.14
C ASP A 906 -31.19 -3.35 -38.34
N ILE A 907 -31.94 -2.27 -38.13
CA ILE A 907 -32.45 -1.42 -39.21
C ILE A 907 -31.38 -0.42 -39.69
N TRP A 908 -30.56 0.15 -38.79
CA TRP A 908 -29.65 1.26 -39.14
C TRP A 908 -28.24 1.19 -38.53
N VAL A 909 -28.06 0.53 -37.39
CA VAL A 909 -26.78 0.51 -36.66
C VAL A 909 -25.90 -0.67 -37.13
N TYR A 910 -26.50 -1.83 -37.38
CA TYR A 910 -25.82 -3.07 -37.78
C TYR A 910 -26.32 -3.80 -39.04
N PRO A 911 -26.99 -3.18 -40.04
CA PRO A 911 -27.47 -3.94 -41.21
C PRO A 911 -26.34 -4.58 -42.06
N ASN A 912 -25.07 -4.15 -41.88
CA ASN A 912 -23.90 -4.58 -42.68
C ASN A 912 -22.67 -5.02 -41.86
N SER A 913 -22.82 -5.39 -40.58
CA SER A 913 -21.69 -5.72 -39.68
C SER A 913 -20.82 -4.51 -39.26
N GLY A 914 -21.40 -3.33 -39.12
CA GLY A 914 -20.78 -2.14 -38.51
C GLY A 914 -21.38 -0.80 -38.97
N TYR A 915 -20.95 0.29 -38.32
CA TYR A 915 -21.38 1.65 -38.63
C TYR A 915 -20.90 2.10 -40.03
N VAL A 916 -21.79 2.70 -40.83
CA VAL A 916 -21.47 3.26 -42.15
C VAL A 916 -21.49 4.80 -42.08
N PRO A 917 -20.34 5.50 -42.17
CA PRO A 917 -20.28 6.95 -41.99
C PRO A 917 -21.23 7.75 -42.89
N ALA A 918 -21.39 7.33 -44.15
CA ALA A 918 -22.29 8.00 -45.09
C ALA A 918 -23.77 7.86 -44.70
N ASP A 919 -24.18 6.73 -44.09
CA ASP A 919 -25.56 6.52 -43.68
C ASP A 919 -25.88 7.34 -42.42
N ILE A 920 -24.95 7.44 -41.48
CA ILE A 920 -25.05 8.34 -40.32
C ILE A 920 -25.13 9.80 -40.77
N GLY A 921 -24.25 10.22 -41.70
CA GLY A 921 -24.29 11.58 -42.26
C GLY A 921 -25.61 11.89 -42.98
N ASN A 922 -26.16 10.92 -43.72
CA ASN A 922 -27.48 11.05 -44.35
C ASN A 922 -28.63 11.10 -43.32
N LEU A 923 -28.52 10.38 -42.22
CA LEU A 923 -29.48 10.45 -41.12
C LEU A 923 -29.45 11.83 -40.46
N LEU A 924 -28.26 12.33 -40.11
CA LEU A 924 -28.08 13.64 -39.50
C LEU A 924 -28.57 14.80 -40.38
N THR A 925 -28.54 14.67 -41.71
CA THR A 925 -29.03 15.69 -42.64
C THR A 925 -30.55 15.68 -42.85
N THR A 926 -31.20 14.54 -42.62
CA THR A 926 -32.64 14.36 -42.91
C THR A 926 -33.53 14.30 -41.68
N LEU A 927 -32.94 14.06 -40.50
CA LEU A 927 -33.66 13.93 -39.24
C LEU A 927 -34.29 15.27 -38.83
N SER A 928 -35.60 15.27 -38.62
CA SER A 928 -36.34 16.44 -38.13
C SER A 928 -37.47 16.03 -37.21
N GLY A 929 -37.65 16.77 -36.12
CA GLY A 929 -38.62 16.42 -35.08
C GLY A 929 -38.17 15.25 -34.20
N PHE A 930 -39.07 14.75 -33.35
CA PHE A 930 -38.78 13.76 -32.31
C PHE A 930 -39.62 12.51 -32.56
N THR A 931 -38.97 11.36 -32.75
CA THR A 931 -39.63 10.09 -33.12
C THR A 931 -39.00 8.90 -32.42
N ALA A 932 -39.70 7.77 -32.35
CA ALA A 932 -39.23 6.53 -31.73
C ALA A 932 -39.82 5.33 -32.50
N SER A 933 -39.02 4.31 -32.79
CA SER A 933 -39.32 3.33 -33.85
C SER A 933 -40.29 2.20 -33.49
N ASP A 934 -40.40 1.76 -32.24
CA ASP A 934 -41.46 0.84 -31.80
C ASP A 934 -41.56 0.90 -30.25
N PRO A 935 -42.77 0.97 -29.65
CA PRO A 935 -42.93 0.88 -28.20
C PRO A 935 -42.65 -0.50 -27.59
N ASP A 936 -42.33 -1.55 -28.36
CA ASP A 936 -42.08 -2.90 -27.84
C ASP A 936 -41.15 -3.70 -28.78
N SER A 937 -39.84 -3.42 -28.74
CA SER A 937 -38.83 -4.07 -29.59
C SER A 937 -38.24 -5.30 -28.92
N ILE A 938 -37.94 -6.32 -29.73
CA ILE A 938 -37.14 -7.50 -29.35
C ILE A 938 -35.65 -7.34 -29.69
N GLU A 939 -35.32 -6.26 -30.39
CA GLU A 939 -33.96 -5.90 -30.76
C GLU A 939 -33.48 -4.79 -29.81
N ASP A 940 -32.17 -4.62 -29.76
CA ASP A 940 -31.54 -3.55 -29.01
C ASP A 940 -31.71 -2.19 -29.70
N LEU A 941 -31.78 -1.11 -28.93
CA LEU A 941 -32.26 0.20 -29.36
C LEU A 941 -31.19 1.28 -29.21
N ASN A 942 -31.03 2.10 -30.26
CA ASN A 942 -30.06 3.18 -30.30
C ASN A 942 -30.73 4.53 -30.52
N SER A 943 -30.26 5.56 -29.81
CA SER A 943 -30.76 6.93 -29.89
C SER A 943 -29.81 7.82 -30.70
N PHE A 944 -30.36 8.52 -31.70
CA PHE A 944 -29.61 9.48 -32.52
C PHE A 944 -30.21 10.89 -32.40
N TYR A 945 -29.33 11.87 -32.27
CA TYR A 945 -29.68 13.28 -32.19
C TYR A 945 -29.03 14.04 -33.35
N ALA A 946 -29.83 14.79 -34.10
CA ALA A 946 -29.36 15.84 -34.99
C ALA A 946 -29.41 17.15 -34.20
N VAL A 947 -28.26 17.59 -33.71
CA VAL A 947 -28.15 18.77 -32.85
C VAL A 947 -28.21 20.02 -33.72
N CYS A 948 -27.23 20.20 -34.60
CA CYS A 948 -27.16 21.30 -35.56
C CYS A 948 -27.13 20.78 -36.99
N GLN A 949 -27.90 21.39 -37.89
CA GLN A 949 -27.88 21.09 -39.31
C GLN A 949 -27.52 22.33 -40.13
N ASP A 950 -26.78 22.15 -41.21
CA ASP A 950 -26.35 23.21 -42.13
C ASP A 950 -25.64 24.39 -41.43
N LEU A 951 -24.87 24.07 -40.38
CA LEU A 951 -24.21 25.08 -39.56
C LEU A 951 -22.97 25.62 -40.29
N GLU A 952 -22.96 26.93 -40.54
CA GLU A 952 -21.77 27.64 -41.02
C GLU A 952 -20.96 28.19 -39.84
N ILE A 953 -19.68 27.84 -39.77
CA ILE A 953 -18.76 28.36 -38.76
C ILE A 953 -17.63 29.09 -39.46
N GLU A 954 -17.48 30.40 -39.22
CA GLU A 954 -16.37 31.19 -39.76
C GLU A 954 -15.03 30.81 -39.10
N PRO A 955 -13.89 31.05 -39.76
CA PRO A 955 -12.57 30.74 -39.21
C PRO A 955 -12.38 31.29 -37.79
N GLY A 956 -11.98 30.42 -36.86
CA GLY A 956 -11.74 30.76 -35.46
C GLY A 956 -13.00 31.05 -34.62
N LYS A 957 -14.21 30.95 -35.19
CA LYS A 957 -15.45 31.01 -34.43
C LYS A 957 -15.80 29.64 -33.85
N SER A 958 -16.60 29.65 -32.80
CA SER A 958 -17.00 28.46 -32.07
C SER A 958 -18.50 28.40 -31.83
N ILE A 959 -19.01 27.20 -31.68
CA ILE A 959 -20.36 26.92 -31.21
C ILE A 959 -20.29 25.98 -30.00
N THR A 960 -21.16 26.18 -29.03
CA THR A 960 -21.17 25.36 -27.81
C THR A 960 -22.57 24.82 -27.59
N VAL A 961 -22.63 23.50 -27.39
CA VAL A 961 -23.85 22.76 -27.10
C VAL A 961 -23.73 22.15 -25.71
N CYS A 962 -24.85 22.07 -24.99
CA CYS A 962 -24.88 21.41 -23.69
C CYS A 962 -26.08 20.47 -23.59
N LYS A 963 -25.84 19.30 -23.02
CA LYS A 963 -26.83 18.23 -22.84
C LYS A 963 -26.86 17.76 -21.40
N VAL A 964 -28.05 17.34 -20.98
CA VAL A 964 -28.36 16.74 -19.69
C VAL A 964 -28.69 15.28 -19.95
N LYS A 965 -27.97 14.39 -19.29
CA LYS A 965 -28.14 12.94 -19.40
C LYS A 965 -28.58 12.42 -18.06
N THR A 966 -29.61 11.60 -18.08
CA THR A 966 -30.18 11.10 -16.84
C THR A 966 -30.83 9.75 -17.06
N SER A 967 -31.08 9.09 -15.95
CA SER A 967 -31.85 7.87 -15.87
C SER A 967 -32.72 7.91 -14.61
N SER A 968 -33.80 7.13 -14.58
CA SER A 968 -34.67 7.03 -13.42
C SER A 968 -35.25 5.65 -13.25
N LEU A 969 -35.13 5.14 -12.03
CA LEU A 969 -35.73 3.89 -11.58
C LEU A 969 -37.15 4.08 -11.01
N THR A 970 -37.59 5.33 -10.84
CA THR A 970 -38.87 5.65 -10.18
C THR A 970 -39.96 6.10 -11.18
N GLY A 971 -39.70 5.87 -12.46
CA GLY A 971 -40.62 6.09 -13.57
C GLY A 971 -40.49 7.46 -14.24
N LYS A 972 -41.26 7.63 -15.33
CA LYS A 972 -41.15 8.77 -16.25
C LYS A 972 -41.24 10.15 -15.60
N THR A 973 -42.05 10.31 -14.56
CA THR A 973 -42.20 11.63 -13.90
C THR A 973 -40.90 12.08 -13.23
N ASP A 974 -40.17 11.16 -12.62
CA ASP A 974 -38.89 11.47 -12.00
C ASP A 974 -37.80 11.71 -13.04
N PHE A 975 -37.79 10.91 -14.12
CA PHE A 975 -36.95 11.16 -15.30
C PHE A 975 -37.14 12.59 -15.86
N ASP A 976 -38.40 13.00 -16.09
CA ASP A 976 -38.73 14.35 -16.58
C ASP A 976 -38.28 15.44 -15.59
N ASN A 977 -38.38 15.18 -14.27
CA ASN A 977 -37.91 16.10 -13.24
C ASN A 977 -36.38 16.23 -13.22
N LEU A 978 -35.63 15.13 -13.40
CA LEU A 978 -34.18 15.14 -13.44
C LEU A 978 -33.66 15.93 -14.65
N ILE A 979 -34.28 15.76 -15.83
CA ILE A 979 -34.00 16.60 -17.01
C ILE A 979 -34.20 18.09 -16.69
N ALA A 980 -35.33 18.43 -16.06
CA ALA A 980 -35.62 19.81 -15.69
C ALA A 980 -34.59 20.38 -14.69
N LYS A 981 -34.18 19.57 -13.70
CA LYS A 981 -33.16 19.97 -12.72
C LYS A 981 -31.78 20.13 -13.35
N GLY A 982 -31.38 19.27 -14.28
CA GLY A 982 -30.12 19.44 -15.00
C GLY A 982 -30.08 20.72 -15.83
N ARG A 983 -31.18 21.08 -16.49
CA ARG A 983 -31.29 22.36 -17.21
C ARG A 983 -31.19 23.57 -16.28
N LEU A 984 -31.86 23.51 -15.12
CA LEU A 984 -31.74 24.54 -14.08
C LEU A 984 -30.31 24.62 -13.53
N TRP A 985 -29.62 23.48 -13.40
CA TRP A 985 -28.24 23.42 -12.95
C TRP A 985 -27.30 24.10 -13.96
N ILE A 986 -27.47 23.85 -15.27
CA ILE A 986 -26.71 24.53 -16.34
C ILE A 986 -26.85 26.05 -16.19
N ALA A 987 -28.09 26.53 -16.03
CA ALA A 987 -28.37 27.95 -15.84
C ALA A 987 -27.77 28.51 -14.54
N ALA A 988 -27.89 27.77 -13.42
CA ALA A 988 -27.41 28.20 -12.11
C ALA A 988 -25.87 28.29 -12.02
N ASN A 989 -25.15 27.47 -12.79
CA ASN A 989 -23.68 27.49 -12.86
C ASN A 989 -23.16 28.39 -14.00
N GLY A 990 -24.04 29.14 -14.68
CA GLY A 990 -23.66 30.12 -15.69
C GLY A 990 -23.01 29.50 -16.92
N LEU A 991 -23.30 28.23 -17.25
CA LEU A 991 -22.75 27.58 -18.43
C LEU A 991 -23.36 28.19 -19.69
N SER A 992 -22.52 28.75 -20.57
CA SER A 992 -22.95 29.30 -21.85
C SER A 992 -23.12 28.17 -22.88
N CYS A 993 -24.37 28.00 -23.34
CA CYS A 993 -24.81 26.94 -24.24
C CYS A 993 -25.71 27.52 -25.36
N PRO A 994 -25.18 28.40 -26.24
CA PRO A 994 -25.96 29.12 -27.24
C PRO A 994 -26.61 28.21 -28.29
N GLY A 995 -26.16 26.96 -28.43
CA GLY A 995 -26.72 26.02 -29.40
C GLY A 995 -26.48 26.46 -30.85
N CYS A 996 -27.30 25.95 -31.77
CA CYS A 996 -27.09 26.07 -33.22
C CYS A 996 -27.42 27.45 -33.81
N ALA A 997 -28.09 28.29 -33.03
CA ALA A 997 -28.26 29.71 -33.32
C ALA A 997 -27.00 30.40 -32.81
N GLY A 998 -25.93 30.43 -33.61
CA GLY A 998 -24.72 31.20 -33.29
C GLY A 998 -25.10 32.58 -32.73
N ILE A 999 -24.39 33.03 -31.69
CA ILE A 999 -24.68 34.27 -30.94
C ILE A 999 -25.11 35.39 -31.90
N ILE A 1000 -26.42 35.65 -31.97
CA ILE A 1000 -26.97 36.91 -32.48
C ILE A 1000 -27.34 37.69 -31.23
N CYS A 1001 -26.33 38.28 -30.60
CA CYS A 1001 -26.58 39.43 -29.75
C CYS A 1001 -26.27 40.64 -30.61
N LEU A 1002 -27.30 41.37 -31.04
CA LEU A 1002 -27.10 42.68 -31.65
C LEU A 1002 -26.75 43.65 -30.51
N GLU A 1003 -25.68 44.43 -30.65
CA GLU A 1003 -25.22 45.28 -29.55
C GLU A 1003 -26.31 46.30 -29.18
N GLY A 1004 -26.78 46.26 -27.92
CA GLY A 1004 -27.88 47.10 -27.44
C GLY A 1004 -29.28 46.47 -27.54
N ASP A 1005 -29.41 45.24 -28.04
CA ASP A 1005 -30.64 44.43 -28.06
C ASP A 1005 -30.76 43.67 -26.73
N ALA A 1006 -31.18 44.39 -25.69
CA ALA A 1006 -31.25 43.87 -24.33
C ALA A 1006 -32.39 42.88 -24.14
N ASP A 1007 -33.46 42.95 -24.96
CA ASP A 1007 -34.61 42.06 -24.85
C ASP A 1007 -34.58 40.85 -25.82
N GLY A 1008 -33.56 40.78 -26.69
CA GLY A 1008 -33.33 39.69 -27.62
C GLY A 1008 -34.30 39.69 -28.81
N SER A 1009 -34.87 40.85 -29.14
CA SER A 1009 -35.85 41.05 -30.22
C SER A 1009 -35.23 41.13 -31.62
N THR A 1010 -33.90 41.06 -31.74
CA THR A 1010 -33.09 41.24 -32.96
C THR A 1010 -33.06 42.67 -33.51
N GLY A 1011 -33.42 43.65 -32.68
CA GLY A 1011 -33.40 45.09 -32.98
C GLY A 1011 -32.90 45.91 -31.81
N VAL A 1012 -32.49 47.17 -32.05
CA VAL A 1012 -32.14 48.13 -30.98
C VAL A 1012 -33.16 49.26 -31.00
N ASP A 1013 -34.08 49.25 -30.04
CA ASP A 1013 -35.14 50.25 -29.93
C ASP A 1013 -35.48 50.62 -28.47
N ILE A 1014 -36.65 51.23 -28.28
CA ILE A 1014 -37.05 51.75 -26.97
C ILE A 1014 -37.43 50.65 -25.98
N ASP A 1015 -37.80 49.47 -26.48
CA ASP A 1015 -38.18 48.35 -25.64
C ASP A 1015 -36.94 47.79 -24.92
N ASP A 1016 -35.74 47.83 -25.55
CA ASP A 1016 -34.45 47.53 -24.91
C ASP A 1016 -34.12 48.46 -23.75
N VAL A 1017 -34.35 49.77 -23.95
CA VAL A 1017 -34.17 50.78 -22.91
C VAL A 1017 -35.09 50.52 -21.72
N VAL A 1018 -36.35 50.16 -21.99
CA VAL A 1018 -37.32 49.81 -20.94
C VAL A 1018 -36.91 48.52 -20.24
N TYR A 1019 -36.39 47.54 -20.98
CA TYR A 1019 -35.90 46.27 -20.47
C TYR A 1019 -34.73 46.48 -19.50
N LEU A 1020 -33.73 47.29 -19.88
CA LEU A 1020 -32.60 47.63 -19.03
C LEU A 1020 -33.02 48.40 -17.76
N ILE A 1021 -33.95 49.35 -17.86
CA ILE A 1021 -34.49 50.05 -16.69
C ILE A 1021 -35.18 49.06 -15.73
N ALA A 1022 -35.92 48.09 -16.28
CA ALA A 1022 -36.60 47.08 -15.48
C ALA A 1022 -35.60 46.16 -14.76
N TYR A 1023 -34.56 45.72 -15.46
CA TYR A 1023 -33.43 44.96 -14.91
C TYR A 1023 -32.73 45.73 -13.78
N ILE A 1024 -32.32 46.97 -14.04
CA ILE A 1024 -31.50 47.78 -13.11
C ILE A 1024 -32.28 48.19 -11.85
N PHE A 1025 -33.53 48.61 -11.97
CA PHE A 1025 -34.24 49.28 -10.86
C PHE A 1025 -35.39 48.47 -10.24
N THR A 1026 -35.91 47.47 -10.95
CA THR A 1026 -37.12 46.76 -10.52
C THR A 1026 -36.94 45.25 -10.35
N GLY A 1027 -35.71 44.74 -10.53
CA GLY A 1027 -35.41 43.32 -10.41
C GLY A 1027 -35.98 42.49 -11.56
N GLY A 1028 -36.08 43.09 -12.76
CA GLY A 1028 -36.42 42.38 -13.98
C GLY A 1028 -35.32 41.38 -14.38
N PRO A 1029 -35.59 40.51 -15.37
CA PRO A 1029 -34.58 39.57 -15.88
C PRO A 1029 -33.35 40.30 -16.44
N PRO A 1030 -32.14 39.72 -16.38
CA PRO A 1030 -30.95 40.25 -17.07
C PRO A 1030 -31.15 40.23 -18.60
N PRO A 1031 -30.34 41.01 -19.36
CA PRO A 1031 -30.42 41.04 -20.82
C PRO A 1031 -30.39 39.64 -21.43
N VAL A 1032 -31.23 39.42 -22.44
CA VAL A 1032 -31.41 38.11 -23.08
C VAL A 1032 -30.14 37.74 -23.85
N ALA A 1033 -29.78 36.46 -23.83
CA ALA A 1033 -28.56 35.86 -24.42
C ALA A 1033 -27.23 36.13 -23.69
N ALA A 1034 -26.91 37.36 -23.24
CA ALA A 1034 -25.70 37.64 -22.46
C ALA A 1034 -25.75 39.02 -21.77
N VAL A 1035 -25.00 39.21 -20.67
CA VAL A 1035 -24.85 40.52 -20.00
C VAL A 1035 -24.34 41.59 -20.97
N CYS A 1036 -23.50 41.24 -21.95
CA CYS A 1036 -23.02 42.18 -22.96
C CYS A 1036 -24.06 42.64 -23.98
N CYS A 1037 -25.24 42.02 -24.05
CA CYS A 1037 -26.35 42.55 -24.85
C CYS A 1037 -26.95 43.83 -24.26
N GLY A 1038 -26.76 44.04 -22.95
CA GLY A 1038 -27.17 45.25 -22.25
C GLY A 1038 -26.07 46.27 -21.97
N ASP A 1039 -24.80 45.94 -22.23
CA ASP A 1039 -23.63 46.82 -22.05
C ASP A 1039 -23.43 47.64 -23.33
N ALA A 1040 -24.34 48.57 -23.57
CA ALA A 1040 -24.39 49.34 -24.81
C ALA A 1040 -23.21 50.31 -24.96
N ASP A 1041 -22.61 50.76 -23.85
CA ASP A 1041 -21.47 51.68 -23.87
C ASP A 1041 -20.09 51.00 -23.82
N GLY A 1042 -20.07 49.69 -23.57
CA GLY A 1042 -18.90 48.83 -23.58
C GLY A 1042 -18.01 48.95 -22.35
N SER A 1043 -18.61 49.31 -21.21
CA SER A 1043 -17.94 49.51 -19.92
C SER A 1043 -17.59 48.21 -19.20
N GLY A 1044 -18.10 47.06 -19.65
CA GLY A 1044 -17.91 45.75 -19.03
C GLY A 1044 -18.96 45.41 -17.96
N GLY A 1045 -20.08 46.14 -17.94
CA GLY A 1045 -21.21 45.92 -17.04
C GLY A 1045 -22.49 46.54 -17.59
N VAL A 1046 -23.64 46.25 -16.95
CA VAL A 1046 -24.94 46.82 -17.35
C VAL A 1046 -25.42 47.76 -16.25
N ASP A 1047 -25.44 49.05 -16.54
CA ASP A 1047 -25.89 50.08 -15.62
C ASP A 1047 -26.69 51.20 -16.31
N ILE A 1048 -26.89 52.31 -15.59
CA ILE A 1048 -27.73 53.42 -16.07
C ILE A 1048 -27.09 54.16 -17.26
N ASP A 1049 -25.77 54.10 -17.40
CA ASP A 1049 -25.06 54.75 -18.49
C ASP A 1049 -25.36 54.05 -19.83
N ASP A 1050 -25.58 52.73 -19.85
CA ASP A 1050 -26.05 51.98 -21.03
C ASP A 1050 -27.44 52.42 -21.51
N VAL A 1051 -28.35 52.65 -20.56
CA VAL A 1051 -29.70 53.17 -20.84
C VAL A 1051 -29.60 54.56 -21.47
N VAL A 1052 -28.73 55.42 -20.94
CA VAL A 1052 -28.49 56.75 -21.49
C VAL A 1052 -27.86 56.66 -22.87
N TYR A 1053 -26.94 55.71 -23.08
CA TYR A 1053 -26.26 55.45 -24.34
C TYR A 1053 -27.24 55.02 -25.43
N LEU A 1054 -28.13 54.06 -25.14
CA LEU A 1054 -29.18 53.61 -26.07
C LEU A 1054 -30.17 54.73 -26.40
N ILE A 1055 -30.62 55.51 -25.42
CA ILE A 1055 -31.49 56.68 -25.69
C ILE A 1055 -30.79 57.67 -26.63
N ALA A 1056 -29.49 57.93 -26.41
CA ALA A 1056 -28.72 58.84 -27.25
C ALA A 1056 -28.58 58.30 -28.69
N TYR A 1057 -28.29 57.01 -28.85
CA TYR A 1057 -28.24 56.32 -30.13
C TYR A 1057 -29.59 56.39 -30.87
N ILE A 1058 -30.68 55.98 -30.23
CA ILE A 1058 -32.02 55.86 -30.81
C ILE A 1058 -32.59 57.22 -31.21
N PHE A 1059 -32.50 58.23 -30.35
CA PHE A 1059 -33.25 59.49 -30.53
C PHE A 1059 -32.41 60.69 -30.95
N THR A 1060 -31.10 60.67 -30.69
CA THR A 1060 -30.25 61.86 -30.89
C THR A 1060 -29.12 61.65 -31.90
N GLY A 1061 -29.01 60.46 -32.48
CA GLY A 1061 -27.96 60.11 -33.45
C GLY A 1061 -26.58 59.97 -32.80
N GLY A 1062 -26.54 59.51 -31.54
CA GLY A 1062 -25.31 59.10 -30.86
C GLY A 1062 -24.60 57.94 -31.58
N PRO A 1063 -23.38 57.57 -31.14
CA PRO A 1063 -22.66 56.43 -31.70
C PRO A 1063 -23.47 55.13 -31.52
N ALA A 1064 -23.28 54.17 -32.43
CA ALA A 1064 -23.87 52.83 -32.28
C ALA A 1064 -23.35 52.13 -31.01
N PRO A 1065 -24.14 51.21 -30.43
CA PRO A 1065 -23.70 50.39 -29.31
C PRO A 1065 -22.40 49.65 -29.62
N ILE A 1066 -21.54 49.51 -28.61
CA ILE A 1066 -20.18 48.99 -28.77
C ILE A 1066 -20.15 47.51 -28.36
N TYR A 1067 -19.50 46.69 -29.17
CA TYR A 1067 -19.25 45.30 -28.82
C TYR A 1067 -18.18 45.21 -27.71
N SER A 1068 -18.59 44.83 -26.50
CA SER A 1068 -17.71 44.60 -25.34
C SER A 1068 -17.51 43.12 -24.98
N CYS A 1069 -18.02 42.22 -25.82
CA CYS A 1069 -17.80 40.77 -25.81
C CYS A 1069 -16.86 40.38 -26.97
#